data_AF-A0A6L7VT55-F1
#
_entry.id   AF-A0A6L7VT55-F1
#
_cell.length_a   1.000
_cell.length_b   1.000
_cell.length_c   1.000
_cell.angle_alpha   90.00
_cell.angle_beta   90.00
_cell.angle_gamma   90.00
#
_symmetry.space_group_name_H-M   'P 1'
#
loop_
_entity.id
_entity.type
_entity.pdbx_description
1 polymer ?
#
loop_
_entity_poly.entity_id
_entity_poly.type
_entity_poly.pdbx_seq_one_letter_code
_entity_poly.pdbx_strand_id
1 'polypeptide(L)'
;MTIAEQAEKLRKEIEYHNYRYHALDDPEISDREYDQLFDELLDIEKRHPYLVTPNSPTQRVGATPSETFQPVQHLQPMLSLDKSTSMDELKSWIQRNEDLLDREIKELICEPKIDGVAVTLHYERGELTRAATRGDGTTGEDVTANVKTIQSVPLRLIGPSVPELVEIRGEIYIPLDKFALFNEQARQRREPELRNPRNGAAGSLRQKDPKVTQGRPLSIFCHSIGHSSEDLVLRTHSSALELCQEWGCRINPRIEVFDRIAGCQSYIDQINSDRGSLNYLIDGVVVKVNDFQDQRDLGQLSRQPRWAIAYKYPSSEAKTKVVDVDWQVGRTGALTPVARLEPVFVDGVTVSNATLHNVDEIHRLGLKIGAGVVLRRAGDVIPQILRVISEGQQEVVIPTACPVCGRPASKDPEGVVIRCTERMLCSAQRKESIRHFASRGALDIEGLGDNTVNLLVDLDAIETPLDLYQLTSDELATFQRVEEPDSERKANAQKRVDKFAYEQFVHSLEIPHIKRAKLATFCNKFSSLPKLVLATKEEVLDSLKDLEQHAAREICTFLQKRLSDNDDLIALHGREVERYQQEGLIRYLRELKYPLVPRSCVNDIVNRYHNLESLQQANPQEFLDACPMELVEVEEILNKLKLEKEPSEYDQAQKLARFLREKQTSVLNKQQAESLVRAFSTLNSLLSATKSSVVELDGFDKRLATRFVDSLQYYLSKKERIGEENAIQLAANIQKSKNTTLARFVFGLGIPEVGEATAQSLAKRFRTLDALMNASLEELEAVDDVGKVVSTNICNFFSNSKNRELVLALVDTGFSWPVEEQESDLPLTGQTWVITGTLSIRRPEAAQILKQLGAKVASSVSKKTDVVVAGEAAGSKLTKASELGLKVLNSEEFDAFLKNILPPDP
;
A
#
# COMPACT_ATOMS: atom_id res chain seq x y z
N MET A 1 48.33 -32.49 -12.36
CA MET A 1 47.06 -31.79 -12.14
C MET A 1 46.58 -31.32 -13.49
N THR A 2 45.36 -31.67 -13.91
CA THR A 2 44.76 -31.15 -15.13
C THR A 2 44.44 -29.66 -14.97
N ILE A 3 44.26 -28.92 -16.07
CA ILE A 3 43.88 -27.50 -16.01
C ILE A 3 42.52 -27.30 -15.31
N ALA A 4 41.61 -28.28 -15.43
CA ALA A 4 40.33 -28.29 -14.73
C ALA A 4 40.52 -28.47 -13.21
N GLU A 5 41.41 -29.37 -12.79
CA GLU A 5 41.78 -29.54 -11.37
C GLU A 5 42.47 -28.29 -10.81
N GLN A 6 43.25 -27.57 -11.63
CA GLN A 6 43.87 -26.29 -11.24
C GLN A 6 42.86 -25.17 -11.04
N ALA A 7 41.94 -24.99 -11.98
CA ALA A 7 40.84 -24.03 -11.83
C ALA A 7 40.00 -24.33 -10.58
N GLU A 8 39.67 -25.61 -10.35
CA GLU A 8 38.91 -26.04 -9.19
C GLU A 8 39.65 -25.82 -7.86
N LYS A 9 40.97 -26.08 -7.83
CA LYS A 9 41.79 -25.79 -6.66
C LYS A 9 41.81 -24.28 -6.34
N LEU A 10 42.06 -23.44 -7.35
CA LEU A 10 42.09 -21.99 -7.18
C LEU A 10 40.74 -21.44 -6.71
N ARG A 11 39.62 -21.94 -7.23
CA ARG A 11 38.29 -21.56 -6.72
C ARG A 11 38.11 -21.86 -5.24
N LYS A 12 38.50 -23.05 -4.80
CA LYS A 12 38.41 -23.44 -3.38
C LYS A 12 39.31 -22.58 -2.50
N GLU A 13 40.53 -22.29 -2.95
CA GLU A 13 41.50 -21.46 -2.24
C GLU A 13 41.02 -20.00 -2.12
N ILE A 14 40.50 -19.43 -3.21
CA ILE A 14 39.90 -18.09 -3.22
C ILE A 14 38.67 -18.02 -2.33
N GLU A 15 37.73 -18.98 -2.40
CA GLU A 15 36.55 -18.97 -1.53
C GLU A 15 36.93 -19.16 -0.04
N TYR A 16 37.94 -19.97 0.26
CA TYR A 16 38.49 -20.07 1.62
C TYR A 16 39.03 -18.73 2.12
N HIS A 17 39.80 -18.01 1.31
CA HIS A 17 40.32 -16.70 1.69
C HIS A 17 39.24 -15.61 1.73
N ASN A 18 38.22 -15.67 0.85
CA ASN A 18 37.03 -14.82 0.93
C ASN A 18 36.28 -15.06 2.24
N TYR A 19 36.15 -16.31 2.67
CA TYR A 19 35.56 -16.63 3.96
C TYR A 19 36.39 -16.06 5.13
N ARG A 20 37.71 -16.30 5.15
CA ARG A 20 38.61 -15.74 6.18
C ARG A 20 38.53 -14.21 6.25
N TYR A 21 38.52 -13.54 5.11
CA TYR A 21 38.46 -12.08 5.03
C TYR A 21 37.08 -11.52 5.35
N HIS A 22 36.02 -12.00 4.68
CA HIS A 22 34.69 -11.40 4.70
C HIS A 22 33.72 -12.00 5.73
N ALA A 23 33.97 -13.21 6.22
CA ALA A 23 33.12 -13.85 7.23
C ALA A 23 33.77 -13.83 8.61
N LEU A 24 35.07 -14.13 8.70
CA LEU A 24 35.80 -14.19 9.96
C LEU A 24 36.53 -12.90 10.33
N ASP A 25 36.66 -11.96 9.39
CA ASP A 25 37.44 -10.73 9.55
C ASP A 25 38.90 -11.00 10.02
N ASP A 26 39.48 -12.13 9.59
CA ASP A 26 40.81 -12.65 9.97
C ASP A 26 41.58 -13.19 8.74
N PRO A 27 42.08 -12.31 7.85
CA PRO A 27 42.76 -12.73 6.62
C PRO A 27 44.13 -13.35 6.88
N GLU A 28 44.43 -14.47 6.22
CA GLU A 28 45.73 -15.16 6.32
C GLU A 28 46.76 -14.70 5.29
N ILE A 29 46.28 -14.17 4.16
CA ILE A 29 47.09 -13.73 3.04
C ILE A 29 46.86 -12.24 2.80
N SER A 30 47.86 -11.57 2.23
CA SER A 30 47.75 -10.16 1.86
C SER A 30 46.84 -9.96 0.63
N ASP A 31 46.27 -8.76 0.47
CA ASP A 31 45.46 -8.40 -0.70
C ASP A 31 46.21 -8.70 -2.02
N ARG A 32 47.53 -8.49 -2.05
CA ARG A 32 48.37 -8.77 -3.22
C ARG A 32 48.45 -10.26 -3.55
N GLU A 33 48.52 -11.12 -2.54
CA GLU A 33 48.56 -12.59 -2.74
C GLU A 33 47.18 -13.10 -3.18
N TYR A 34 46.10 -12.54 -2.62
CA TYR A 34 44.74 -12.82 -3.07
C TYR A 34 44.54 -12.43 -4.54
N ASP A 35 44.96 -11.21 -4.92
CA ASP A 35 44.88 -10.72 -6.30
C ASP A 35 45.63 -11.64 -7.27
N GLN A 36 46.78 -12.19 -6.86
CA GLN A 36 47.53 -13.16 -7.67
C GLN A 36 46.75 -14.45 -7.92
N LEU A 37 46.13 -15.02 -6.88
CA LEU A 37 45.28 -16.21 -7.02
C LEU A 37 44.08 -15.94 -7.94
N PHE A 38 43.45 -14.77 -7.76
CA PHE A 38 42.30 -14.35 -8.55
C PHE A 38 42.66 -14.11 -10.02
N ASP A 39 43.77 -13.42 -10.30
CA ASP A 39 44.28 -13.18 -11.65
C ASP A 39 44.67 -14.49 -12.34
N GLU A 40 45.25 -15.45 -11.61
CA GLU A 40 45.57 -16.78 -12.14
C GLU A 40 44.31 -17.54 -12.55
N LEU A 41 43.27 -17.55 -11.70
CA LEU A 41 41.98 -18.15 -12.04
C LEU A 41 41.33 -17.47 -13.25
N LEU A 42 41.36 -16.13 -13.27
CA LEU A 42 40.81 -15.32 -14.36
C LEU A 42 41.50 -15.63 -15.70
N ASP A 43 42.82 -15.79 -15.70
CA ASP A 43 43.58 -16.12 -16.90
C ASP A 43 43.31 -17.55 -17.39
N ILE A 44 43.17 -18.51 -16.47
CA ILE A 44 42.76 -19.88 -16.81
C ILE A 44 41.37 -19.88 -17.46
N GLU A 45 40.41 -19.18 -16.87
CA GLU A 45 39.04 -19.11 -17.38
C GLU A 45 38.93 -18.36 -18.72
N LYS A 46 39.74 -17.32 -18.93
CA LYS A 46 39.87 -16.65 -20.24
C LYS A 46 40.43 -17.58 -21.31
N ARG A 47 41.47 -18.37 -20.99
CA ARG A 47 42.11 -19.31 -21.92
C ARG A 47 41.28 -20.57 -22.17
N HIS A 48 40.42 -20.94 -21.22
CA HIS A 48 39.56 -22.12 -21.28
C HIS A 48 38.10 -21.76 -20.91
N PRO A 49 37.34 -21.11 -21.82
CA PRO A 49 35.99 -20.61 -21.51
C PRO A 49 34.99 -21.69 -21.07
N TYR A 50 35.19 -22.94 -21.50
CA TYR A 50 34.36 -24.08 -21.07
C TYR A 50 34.54 -24.46 -19.59
N LEU A 51 35.56 -23.93 -18.92
CA LEU A 51 35.77 -24.12 -17.49
C LEU A 51 35.02 -23.07 -16.66
N VAL A 52 34.55 -21.96 -17.23
CA VAL A 52 33.82 -20.92 -16.50
C VAL A 52 32.53 -21.51 -15.93
N THR A 53 32.36 -21.38 -14.61
CA THR A 53 31.12 -21.79 -13.92
C THR A 53 30.36 -20.55 -13.44
N PRO A 54 29.01 -20.57 -13.40
CA PRO A 54 28.20 -19.41 -12.96
C PRO A 54 28.48 -18.92 -11.53
N ASN A 55 29.16 -19.74 -10.71
CA ASN A 55 29.49 -19.47 -9.31
C ASN A 55 31.00 -19.35 -9.08
N SER A 56 31.81 -19.28 -10.14
CA SER A 56 33.22 -18.96 -9.98
C SER A 56 33.37 -17.58 -9.33
N PRO A 57 34.35 -17.37 -8.44
CA PRO A 57 34.61 -16.06 -7.81
C PRO A 57 34.75 -14.91 -8.83
N THR A 58 35.23 -15.22 -10.03
CA THR A 58 35.38 -14.29 -11.16
C THR A 58 34.03 -13.83 -11.74
N GLN A 59 32.97 -14.61 -11.57
CA GLN A 59 31.62 -14.35 -12.09
C GLN A 59 30.73 -13.58 -11.10
N ARG A 60 31.25 -13.18 -9.93
CA ARG A 60 30.57 -12.22 -9.05
C ARG A 60 30.24 -10.90 -9.76
N VAL A 61 30.90 -10.63 -10.90
CA VAL A 61 30.66 -9.47 -11.77
C VAL A 61 30.06 -9.91 -13.10
N GLY A 62 28.91 -9.33 -13.49
CA GLY A 62 28.42 -9.41 -14.87
C GLY A 62 27.05 -10.05 -15.09
N ALA A 63 26.24 -10.25 -14.05
CA ALA A 63 24.85 -10.69 -14.24
C ALA A 63 24.06 -9.70 -15.11
N THR A 64 23.30 -10.22 -16.07
CA THR A 64 22.42 -9.42 -16.94
C THR A 64 21.33 -8.75 -16.09
N PRO A 65 21.05 -7.44 -16.27
CA PRO A 65 19.95 -6.78 -15.59
C PRO A 65 18.63 -7.53 -15.84
N SER A 66 17.85 -7.73 -14.77
CA SER A 66 16.52 -8.33 -14.88
C SER A 66 15.46 -7.22 -14.98
N GLU A 67 14.44 -7.43 -15.80
CA GLU A 67 13.32 -6.49 -15.90
C GLU A 67 12.33 -6.63 -14.72
N THR A 68 12.24 -7.82 -14.12
CA THR A 68 11.31 -8.18 -13.03
C THR A 68 11.91 -9.17 -12.02
N PHE A 69 11.40 -9.17 -10.79
CA PHE A 69 11.70 -10.19 -9.78
C PHE A 69 10.64 -11.28 -9.84
N GLN A 70 11.07 -12.53 -10.00
CA GLN A 70 10.15 -13.68 -10.09
C GLN A 70 9.72 -14.15 -8.70
N PRO A 71 8.46 -14.60 -8.52
CA PRO A 71 8.04 -15.20 -7.26
C PRO A 71 8.72 -16.57 -7.05
N VAL A 72 9.18 -16.82 -5.83
CA VAL A 72 9.83 -18.07 -5.44
C VAL A 72 9.11 -18.65 -4.23
N GLN A 73 8.53 -19.84 -4.39
CA GLN A 73 7.98 -20.58 -3.26
C GLN A 73 9.12 -21.13 -2.39
N HIS A 74 9.04 -20.89 -1.08
CA HIS A 74 10.01 -21.41 -0.11
C HIS A 74 9.80 -22.91 0.10
N LEU A 75 10.90 -23.67 0.25
CA LEU A 75 10.84 -25.12 0.49
C LEU A 75 10.23 -25.43 1.86
N GLN A 76 10.48 -24.55 2.82
CA GLN A 76 9.82 -24.52 4.12
C GLN A 76 9.40 -23.08 4.43
N PRO A 77 8.21 -22.85 5.02
CA PRO A 77 7.78 -21.48 5.34
C PRO A 77 8.78 -20.70 6.20
N MET A 78 8.98 -19.42 5.87
CA MET A 78 9.70 -18.44 6.68
C MET A 78 8.73 -17.74 7.62
N LEU A 79 8.62 -18.28 8.84
CA LEU A 79 7.70 -17.76 9.85
C LEU A 79 8.19 -16.46 10.49
N SER A 80 7.26 -15.73 11.10
CA SER A 80 7.61 -14.60 11.97
C SER A 80 7.84 -15.09 13.40
N LEU A 81 8.55 -14.31 14.20
CA LEU A 81 8.73 -14.60 15.62
C LEU A 81 7.61 -13.95 16.44
N ASP A 82 7.19 -14.63 17.51
CA ASP A 82 6.43 -13.97 18.58
C ASP A 82 7.31 -12.92 19.27
N LYS A 83 6.71 -11.98 20.00
CA LYS A 83 7.42 -10.88 20.65
C LYS A 83 7.20 -10.86 22.15
N SER A 84 8.28 -10.51 22.85
CA SER A 84 8.27 -10.16 24.26
C SER A 84 8.88 -8.76 24.43
N THR A 85 8.36 -7.97 25.35
CA THR A 85 8.86 -6.63 25.70
C THR A 85 9.28 -6.53 27.17
N SER A 86 9.14 -7.61 27.93
CA SER A 86 9.50 -7.66 29.35
C SER A 86 10.01 -9.04 29.73
N MET A 87 10.80 -9.08 30.81
CA MET A 87 11.38 -10.33 31.28
C MET A 87 10.34 -11.29 31.86
N ASP A 88 9.23 -10.77 32.36
CA ASP A 88 8.13 -11.59 32.86
C ASP A 88 7.35 -12.27 31.73
N GLU A 89 7.19 -11.60 30.58
CA GLU A 89 6.66 -12.22 29.37
C GLU A 89 7.59 -13.33 28.85
N LEU A 90 8.91 -13.10 28.86
CA LEU A 90 9.88 -14.12 28.45
C LEU A 90 9.87 -15.34 29.39
N LYS A 91 9.82 -15.12 30.71
CA LYS A 91 9.64 -16.19 31.72
C LYS A 91 8.36 -16.98 31.47
N SER A 92 7.25 -16.28 31.20
CA SER A 92 5.96 -16.90 30.92
C SER A 92 5.99 -17.72 29.62
N TRP A 93 6.74 -17.25 28.61
CA TRP A 93 6.96 -18.01 27.38
C TRP A 93 7.75 -19.32 27.64
N ILE A 94 8.81 -19.27 28.44
CA ILE A 94 9.57 -20.48 28.83
C ILE A 94 8.66 -21.46 29.58
N GLN A 95 7.98 -21.00 30.63
CA GLN A 95 7.10 -21.86 31.43
C GLN A 95 6.03 -22.54 30.57
N ARG A 96 5.37 -21.80 29.66
CA ARG A 96 4.38 -22.37 28.75
C ARG A 96 4.97 -23.45 27.84
N ASN A 97 6.21 -23.32 27.42
CA ASN A 97 6.85 -24.32 26.57
C ASN A 97 7.29 -25.55 27.39
N GLU A 98 7.77 -25.37 28.62
CA GLU A 98 8.07 -26.47 29.54
C GLU A 98 6.82 -27.27 29.90
N ASP A 99 5.70 -26.59 30.15
CA ASP A 99 4.39 -27.21 30.39
C ASP A 99 3.91 -28.03 29.17
N LEU A 100 4.21 -27.57 27.95
CA LEU A 100 3.88 -28.30 26.71
C LEU A 100 4.78 -29.51 26.49
N LEU A 101 6.04 -29.44 26.92
CA LEU A 101 7.02 -30.52 26.80
C LEU A 101 6.93 -31.54 27.93
N ASP A 102 6.28 -31.19 29.05
CA ASP A 102 6.25 -31.95 30.30
C ASP A 102 7.67 -32.19 30.87
N ARG A 103 8.57 -31.22 30.66
CA ARG A 103 9.97 -31.21 31.13
C ARG A 103 10.57 -29.80 31.04
N GLU A 104 11.61 -29.56 31.85
CA GLU A 104 12.38 -28.31 31.79
C GLU A 104 13.20 -28.21 30.49
N ILE A 105 13.29 -26.99 29.94
CA ILE A 105 14.15 -26.70 28.80
C ILE A 105 15.58 -26.56 29.32
N LYS A 106 16.48 -27.39 28.81
CA LYS A 106 17.86 -27.48 29.32
C LYS A 106 18.77 -26.37 28.83
N GLU A 107 18.56 -25.89 27.61
CA GLU A 107 19.45 -24.94 26.95
C GLU A 107 18.65 -23.99 26.06
N LEU A 108 18.98 -22.71 26.16
CA LEU A 108 18.49 -21.64 25.32
C LEU A 108 19.67 -21.03 24.56
N ILE A 109 19.48 -20.74 23.29
CA ILE A 109 20.44 -19.98 22.48
C ILE A 109 19.91 -18.57 22.26
N CYS A 110 20.77 -17.58 22.50
CA CYS A 110 20.45 -16.18 22.33
C CYS A 110 21.33 -15.57 21.24
N GLU A 111 20.73 -14.74 20.39
CA GLU A 111 21.43 -14.05 19.30
C GLU A 111 20.91 -12.62 19.14
N PRO A 112 21.74 -11.65 18.71
CA PRO A 112 21.25 -10.31 18.44
C PRO A 112 20.22 -10.32 17.31
N LYS A 113 19.08 -9.64 17.49
CA LYS A 113 18.05 -9.55 16.48
C LYS A 113 18.41 -8.46 15.46
N ILE A 114 19.03 -8.87 14.37
CA ILE A 114 19.53 -7.98 13.31
C ILE A 114 18.36 -7.24 12.65
N ASP A 115 18.51 -5.93 12.47
CA ASP A 115 17.52 -5.09 11.78
C ASP A 115 17.88 -4.96 10.29
N GLY A 116 17.51 -5.98 9.52
CA GLY A 116 17.86 -6.10 8.11
C GLY A 116 16.72 -6.64 7.23
N VAL A 117 17.10 -7.54 6.32
CA VAL A 117 16.20 -8.21 5.38
C VAL A 117 16.45 -9.70 5.38
N ALA A 118 15.46 -10.46 5.81
CA ALA A 118 15.49 -11.92 5.79
C ALA A 118 15.55 -12.48 4.36
N VAL A 119 16.47 -13.42 4.15
CA VAL A 119 16.67 -14.15 2.88
C VAL A 119 16.87 -15.65 3.11
N THR A 120 16.51 -16.44 2.10
CA THR A 120 16.92 -17.84 1.95
C THR A 120 18.01 -17.95 0.89
N LEU A 121 18.95 -18.87 1.10
CA LEU A 121 20.03 -19.22 0.19
C LEU A 121 19.95 -20.72 -0.07
N HIS A 122 19.70 -21.11 -1.31
CA HIS A 122 19.59 -22.51 -1.72
C HIS A 122 20.92 -22.92 -2.35
N TYR A 123 21.54 -23.94 -1.77
CA TYR A 123 22.74 -24.54 -2.30
C TYR A 123 22.41 -25.94 -2.81
N GLU A 124 22.71 -26.20 -4.08
CA GLU A 124 22.62 -27.54 -4.66
C GLU A 124 24.03 -28.06 -4.89
N ARG A 125 24.37 -29.21 -4.28
CA ARG A 125 25.71 -29.80 -4.30
C ARG A 125 26.78 -28.80 -3.86
N GLY A 126 26.42 -27.96 -2.89
CA GLY A 126 27.23 -26.88 -2.34
C GLY A 126 27.32 -25.61 -3.18
N GLU A 127 26.68 -25.52 -4.34
CA GLU A 127 26.71 -24.35 -5.23
C GLU A 127 25.46 -23.49 -5.03
N LEU A 128 25.62 -22.16 -4.86
CA LEU A 128 24.48 -21.25 -4.70
C LEU A 128 23.65 -21.21 -6.00
N THR A 129 22.47 -21.83 -5.99
CA THR A 129 21.58 -21.89 -7.15
C THR A 129 20.46 -20.86 -7.09
N ARG A 130 19.98 -20.52 -5.89
CA ARG A 130 18.88 -19.57 -5.72
C ARG A 130 18.99 -18.80 -4.42
N ALA A 131 18.55 -17.54 -4.42
CA ALA A 131 18.27 -16.80 -3.21
C ALA A 131 16.92 -16.09 -3.32
N ALA A 132 16.15 -16.08 -2.25
CA ALA A 132 14.84 -15.43 -2.22
C ALA A 132 14.67 -14.55 -0.98
N THR A 133 13.97 -13.43 -1.13
CA THR A 133 13.50 -12.64 0.02
C THR A 133 12.41 -13.39 0.77
N ARG A 134 12.11 -13.01 2.01
CA ARG A 134 11.01 -13.62 2.77
C ARG A 134 9.63 -13.51 2.11
N GLY A 135 9.32 -12.36 1.52
CA GLY A 135 7.97 -12.05 1.01
C GLY A 135 6.88 -12.21 2.08
N ASP A 136 5.82 -12.97 1.78
CA ASP A 136 4.72 -13.23 2.71
C ASP A 136 5.02 -14.38 3.72
N GLY A 137 6.18 -15.03 3.58
CA GLY A 137 6.61 -16.17 4.37
C GLY A 137 6.42 -17.52 3.69
N THR A 138 5.61 -17.62 2.64
CA THR A 138 5.50 -18.83 1.80
C THR A 138 6.07 -18.59 0.40
N THR A 139 5.94 -17.37 -0.11
CA THR A 139 6.46 -16.94 -1.41
C THR A 139 7.30 -15.67 -1.24
N GLY A 140 8.55 -15.77 -1.68
CA GLY A 140 9.54 -14.71 -1.77
C GLY A 140 9.71 -14.15 -3.17
N GLU A 141 10.65 -13.22 -3.31
CA GLU A 141 11.13 -12.71 -4.60
C GLU A 141 12.54 -13.23 -4.87
N ASP A 142 12.78 -13.74 -6.09
CA ASP A 142 14.11 -14.16 -6.53
C ASP A 142 15.07 -12.98 -6.55
N VAL A 143 16.08 -13.01 -5.68
CA VAL A 143 17.15 -12.00 -5.60
C VAL A 143 18.52 -12.64 -5.81
N THR A 144 18.58 -13.79 -6.50
CA THR A 144 19.80 -14.60 -6.67
C THR A 144 20.93 -13.77 -7.25
N ALA A 145 20.68 -13.04 -8.34
CA ALA A 145 21.70 -12.23 -9.00
C ALA A 145 22.28 -11.14 -8.10
N ASN A 146 21.43 -10.50 -7.28
CA ASN A 146 21.80 -9.45 -6.34
C ASN A 146 22.59 -10.02 -5.16
N VAL A 147 22.13 -11.13 -4.60
CA VAL A 147 22.78 -11.82 -3.47
C VAL A 147 24.18 -12.31 -3.84
N LYS A 148 24.39 -12.80 -5.08
CA LYS A 148 25.72 -13.19 -5.59
C LYS A 148 26.75 -12.05 -5.58
N THR A 149 26.32 -10.79 -5.50
CA THR A 149 27.23 -9.64 -5.43
C THR A 149 27.69 -9.33 -4.00
N ILE A 150 27.09 -9.94 -2.98
CA ILE A 150 27.37 -9.66 -1.57
C ILE A 150 28.57 -10.48 -1.14
N GLN A 151 29.66 -9.79 -0.75
CA GLN A 151 30.95 -10.46 -0.53
C GLN A 151 30.91 -11.53 0.58
N SER A 152 30.15 -11.29 1.65
CA SER A 152 30.01 -12.21 2.79
C SER A 152 29.06 -13.39 2.54
N VAL A 153 28.45 -13.50 1.36
CA VAL A 153 27.70 -14.69 0.95
C VAL A 153 28.68 -15.66 0.26
N PRO A 154 28.80 -16.92 0.73
CA PRO A 154 29.59 -17.91 0.01
C PRO A 154 28.86 -18.26 -1.29
N LEU A 155 29.54 -18.20 -2.44
CA LEU A 155 28.96 -18.71 -3.69
C LEU A 155 28.96 -20.24 -3.72
N ARG A 156 29.89 -20.82 -2.95
CA ARG A 156 30.04 -22.24 -2.77
C ARG A 156 30.31 -22.56 -1.31
N LEU A 157 29.59 -23.53 -0.76
CA LEU A 157 29.85 -24.05 0.57
C LEU A 157 31.16 -24.83 0.58
N ILE A 158 32.01 -24.54 1.56
CA ILE A 158 33.31 -25.17 1.76
C ILE A 158 33.21 -26.09 2.98
N GLY A 159 33.70 -27.32 2.96
CA GLY A 159 33.70 -28.16 4.18
C GLY A 159 32.98 -29.50 4.02
N PRO A 160 32.86 -30.27 5.12
CA PRO A 160 32.39 -31.64 5.09
C PRO A 160 30.86 -31.73 4.93
N SER A 161 30.40 -32.85 4.39
CA SER A 161 29.00 -33.30 4.52
C SER A 161 27.93 -32.28 4.06
N VAL A 162 28.22 -31.51 3.00
CA VAL A 162 27.24 -30.62 2.36
C VAL A 162 26.17 -31.47 1.66
N PRO A 163 24.88 -31.36 2.01
CA PRO A 163 23.81 -32.11 1.36
C PRO A 163 23.67 -31.81 -0.13
N GLU A 164 23.01 -32.71 -0.87
CA GLU A 164 22.66 -32.44 -2.27
C GLU A 164 21.83 -31.16 -2.43
N LEU A 165 20.92 -30.85 -1.51
CA LEU A 165 20.21 -29.59 -1.44
C LEU A 165 20.11 -29.12 0.02
N VAL A 166 20.53 -27.89 0.29
CA VAL A 166 20.39 -27.26 1.60
C VAL A 166 19.96 -25.80 1.47
N GLU A 167 19.01 -25.39 2.31
CA GLU A 167 18.55 -24.02 2.46
C GLU A 167 19.19 -23.41 3.71
N ILE A 168 19.96 -22.32 3.55
CA ILE A 168 20.52 -21.53 4.64
C ILE A 168 19.74 -20.22 4.74
N ARG A 169 19.34 -19.84 5.95
CA ARG A 169 18.60 -18.59 6.19
C ARG A 169 19.47 -17.58 6.91
N GLY A 170 19.34 -16.31 6.51
CA GLY A 170 20.09 -15.22 7.11
C GLY A 170 19.40 -13.88 6.96
N GLU A 171 19.99 -12.88 7.62
CA GLU A 171 19.55 -11.49 7.56
C GLU A 171 20.62 -10.66 6.83
N ILE A 172 20.25 -10.06 5.70
CA ILE A 172 21.10 -9.09 4.99
C ILE A 172 20.95 -7.72 5.66
N TYR A 173 22.07 -7.08 5.98
CA TYR A 173 22.13 -5.79 6.65
C TYR A 173 23.22 -4.90 6.03
N ILE A 174 23.30 -3.64 6.47
CA ILE A 174 24.39 -2.73 6.14
C ILE A 174 25.17 -2.42 7.42
N PRO A 175 26.49 -2.68 7.48
CA PRO A 175 27.35 -2.24 8.57
C PRO A 175 27.33 -0.71 8.73
N LEU A 176 27.29 -0.21 9.96
CA LEU A 176 27.07 1.21 10.25
C LEU A 176 28.20 2.11 9.75
N ASP A 177 29.45 1.68 9.90
CA ASP A 177 30.62 2.35 9.36
C ASP A 177 30.56 2.48 7.83
N LYS A 178 30.22 1.39 7.13
CA LYS A 178 30.10 1.37 5.67
C LYS A 178 28.87 2.16 5.19
N PHE A 179 27.78 2.17 5.96
CA PHE A 179 26.63 3.03 5.69
C PHE A 179 27.01 4.52 5.74
N ALA A 180 27.72 4.92 6.79
CA ALA A 180 28.18 6.29 6.97
C ALA A 180 29.12 6.71 5.83
N LEU A 181 30.11 5.87 5.50
CA LEU A 181 31.04 6.09 4.40
C LEU A 181 30.32 6.19 3.04
N PHE A 182 29.36 5.30 2.78
CA PHE A 182 28.58 5.34 1.54
C PHE A 182 27.80 6.65 1.39
N ASN A 183 27.10 7.08 2.45
CA ASN A 183 26.32 8.32 2.42
C ASN A 183 27.22 9.56 2.31
N GLU A 184 28.39 9.55 2.94
CA GLU A 184 29.38 10.62 2.76
C GLU A 184 29.84 10.73 1.30
N GLN A 185 30.19 9.61 0.68
CA GLN A 185 30.57 9.57 -0.74
C GLN A 185 29.43 9.99 -1.67
N ALA A 186 28.20 9.54 -1.40
CA ALA A 186 27.01 9.94 -2.16
C ALA A 186 26.79 11.46 -2.06
N ARG A 187 26.94 12.05 -0.87
CA ARG A 187 26.85 13.50 -0.65
C ARG A 187 27.92 14.27 -1.42
N GLN A 188 29.15 13.78 -1.45
CA GLN A 188 30.25 14.37 -2.23
C GLN A 188 29.95 14.33 -3.74
N ARG A 189 29.33 13.25 -4.23
CA ARG A 189 28.92 13.08 -5.64
C ARG A 189 27.58 13.73 -5.99
N ARG A 190 26.86 14.30 -5.02
CA ARG A 190 25.49 14.83 -5.15
C ARG A 190 24.48 13.78 -5.62
N GLU A 191 24.66 12.54 -5.18
CA GLU A 191 23.75 11.42 -5.42
C GLU A 191 22.81 11.23 -4.21
N PRO A 192 21.65 10.55 -4.39
CA PRO A 192 20.75 10.25 -3.28
C PRO A 192 21.42 9.38 -2.19
N GLU A 193 21.36 9.85 -0.95
CA GLU A 193 21.81 9.09 0.24
C GLU A 193 20.83 7.95 0.59
N LEU A 194 21.33 6.90 1.24
CA LEU A 194 20.49 5.87 1.85
C LEU A 194 19.86 6.43 3.13
N ARG A 195 18.54 6.27 3.28
CA ARG A 195 17.79 6.90 4.39
C ARG A 195 18.15 6.32 5.77
N ASN A 196 18.19 5.00 5.88
CA ASN A 196 18.60 4.28 7.09
C ASN A 196 19.16 2.90 6.70
N PRO A 197 19.90 2.21 7.59
CA PRO A 197 20.53 0.94 7.25
C PRO A 197 19.56 -0.15 6.81
N ARG A 198 18.41 -0.31 7.49
CA ARG A 198 17.43 -1.37 7.17
C ARG A 198 16.75 -1.16 5.81
N ASN A 199 16.16 0.02 5.59
CA ASN A 199 15.53 0.38 4.32
C ASN A 199 16.57 0.49 3.20
N GLY A 200 17.78 0.94 3.55
CA GLY A 200 18.94 0.93 2.68
C GLY A 200 19.29 -0.49 2.23
N ALA A 201 19.29 -1.46 3.13
CA ALA A 201 19.55 -2.87 2.82
C ALA A 201 18.47 -3.42 1.88
N ALA A 202 17.19 -3.24 2.21
CA ALA A 202 16.06 -3.69 1.38
C ALA A 202 16.06 -3.08 -0.01
N GLY A 203 16.25 -1.75 -0.10
CA GLY A 203 16.33 -1.06 -1.38
C GLY A 203 17.54 -1.49 -2.19
N SER A 204 18.70 -1.65 -1.54
CA SER A 204 19.94 -2.07 -2.19
C SER A 204 19.89 -3.50 -2.71
N LEU A 205 19.21 -4.41 -2.00
CA LEU A 205 19.04 -5.79 -2.42
C LEU A 205 18.06 -5.91 -3.60
N ARG A 206 17.00 -5.10 -3.63
CA ARG A 206 15.93 -5.15 -4.65
C ARG A 206 16.21 -4.19 -5.82
N GLN A 207 17.38 -4.34 -6.44
CA GLN A 207 17.77 -3.58 -7.64
C GLN A 207 17.63 -4.42 -8.91
N LYS A 208 17.01 -3.87 -9.95
CA LYS A 208 16.88 -4.55 -11.25
C LYS A 208 18.22 -4.87 -11.90
N ASP A 209 19.18 -3.97 -11.74
CA ASP A 209 20.57 -4.19 -12.14
C ASP A 209 21.41 -4.59 -10.91
N PRO A 210 21.90 -5.85 -10.85
CA PRO A 210 22.76 -6.33 -9.77
C PRO A 210 24.04 -5.51 -9.59
N LYS A 211 24.53 -4.81 -10.63
CA LYS A 211 25.69 -3.90 -10.51
C LYS A 211 25.42 -2.75 -9.55
N VAL A 212 24.16 -2.32 -9.44
CA VAL A 212 23.79 -1.32 -8.44
C VAL A 212 23.92 -1.91 -7.04
N THR A 213 23.44 -3.15 -6.82
CA THR A 213 23.59 -3.86 -5.53
C THR A 213 25.06 -4.06 -5.16
N GLN A 214 25.91 -4.40 -6.14
CA GLN A 214 27.35 -4.59 -5.94
C GLN A 214 28.03 -3.32 -5.37
N GLY A 215 27.60 -2.13 -5.82
CA GLY A 215 28.08 -0.86 -5.30
C GLY A 215 27.56 -0.49 -3.90
N ARG A 216 26.71 -1.33 -3.30
CA ARG A 216 26.11 -1.09 -1.97
C ARG A 216 26.84 -1.93 -0.92
N PRO A 217 27.07 -1.39 0.29
CA PRO A 217 27.82 -2.06 1.33
C PRO A 217 26.98 -3.11 2.10
N LEU A 218 26.41 -4.09 1.39
CA LEU A 218 25.63 -5.16 2.02
C LEU A 218 26.53 -6.21 2.68
N SER A 219 26.02 -6.79 3.76
CA SER A 219 26.57 -7.99 4.40
C SER A 219 25.45 -8.89 4.90
N ILE A 220 25.76 -10.12 5.32
CA ILE A 220 24.79 -11.09 5.83
C ILE A 220 25.28 -11.71 7.14
N PHE A 221 24.33 -12.03 8.03
CA PHE A 221 24.51 -13.03 9.08
C PHE A 221 23.52 -14.18 8.90
N CYS A 222 24.04 -15.41 8.81
CA CYS A 222 23.23 -16.64 8.76
C CYS A 222 22.84 -17.05 10.19
N HIS A 223 21.59 -17.50 10.36
CA HIS A 223 21.01 -17.75 11.69
C HIS A 223 20.28 -19.10 11.82
N SER A 224 20.10 -19.85 10.73
CA SER A 224 19.50 -21.19 10.76
C SER A 224 19.66 -21.94 9.44
N ILE A 225 19.58 -23.26 9.51
CA ILE A 225 19.32 -24.14 8.36
C ILE A 225 17.80 -24.31 8.22
N GLY A 226 17.28 -24.17 7.01
CA GLY A 226 15.89 -24.43 6.66
C GLY A 226 15.70 -25.88 6.22
N HIS A 227 15.33 -26.07 4.95
CA HIS A 227 15.25 -27.40 4.34
C HIS A 227 16.63 -28.02 4.08
N SER A 228 16.72 -29.34 4.21
CA SER A 228 17.84 -30.17 3.75
C SER A 228 17.28 -31.41 3.08
N SER A 229 17.85 -31.83 1.95
CA SER A 229 17.47 -33.08 1.28
C SER A 229 17.88 -34.34 2.05
N GLU A 230 18.88 -34.19 2.92
CA GLU A 230 19.43 -35.26 3.73
C GLU A 230 19.19 -34.97 5.22
N ASP A 231 18.99 -36.02 6.01
CA ASP A 231 18.85 -35.90 7.46
C ASP A 231 20.20 -35.51 8.07
N LEU A 232 20.35 -34.23 8.36
CA LEU A 232 21.47 -33.72 9.13
C LEU A 232 21.33 -34.23 10.57
N VAL A 233 22.31 -35.00 11.05
CA VAL A 233 22.34 -35.51 12.43
C VAL A 233 22.76 -34.39 13.37
N LEU A 234 21.87 -33.42 13.56
CA LEU A 234 22.05 -32.26 14.41
C LEU A 234 21.17 -32.39 15.65
N ARG A 235 21.81 -32.28 16.82
CA ARG A 235 21.09 -32.30 18.10
C ARG A 235 20.62 -30.91 18.50
N THR A 236 21.44 -29.89 18.29
CA THR A 236 21.19 -28.53 18.77
C THR A 236 21.29 -27.47 17.69
N HIS A 237 20.59 -26.35 17.87
CA HIS A 237 20.65 -25.17 17.02
C HIS A 237 22.07 -24.61 16.97
N SER A 238 22.80 -24.62 18.10
CA SER A 238 24.22 -24.25 18.13
C SER A 238 25.07 -25.10 17.18
N SER A 239 24.89 -26.43 17.17
CA SER A 239 25.61 -27.32 16.26
C SER A 239 25.27 -27.07 14.79
N ALA A 240 24.04 -26.62 14.49
CA ALA A 240 23.67 -26.22 13.14
C ALA A 240 24.39 -24.93 12.70
N LEU A 241 24.57 -23.97 13.61
CA LEU A 241 25.29 -22.74 13.33
C LEU A 241 26.80 -22.98 13.17
N GLU A 242 27.37 -23.85 13.99
CA GLU A 242 28.75 -24.33 13.84
C GLU A 242 28.94 -24.99 12.47
N LEU A 243 28.02 -25.88 12.06
CA LEU A 243 28.07 -26.49 10.73
C LEU A 243 27.93 -25.46 9.60
N CYS A 244 27.02 -24.49 9.72
CA CYS A 244 26.94 -23.36 8.78
C CYS A 244 28.27 -22.60 8.69
N GLN A 245 28.92 -22.37 9.84
CA GLN A 245 30.21 -21.68 9.90
C GLN A 245 31.32 -22.51 9.25
N GLU A 246 31.36 -23.82 9.51
CA GLU A 246 32.25 -24.77 8.82
C GLU A 246 32.02 -24.76 7.31
N TRP A 247 30.76 -24.59 6.88
CA TRP A 247 30.35 -24.43 5.48
C TRP A 247 30.77 -23.11 4.81
N GLY A 248 31.42 -22.21 5.54
CA GLY A 248 31.84 -20.91 5.04
C GLY A 248 30.79 -19.80 5.18
N CYS A 249 29.71 -20.04 5.93
CA CYS A 249 28.71 -19.00 6.17
C CYS A 249 29.13 -18.06 7.31
N ARG A 250 28.87 -16.77 7.14
CA ARG A 250 29.06 -15.77 8.19
C ARG A 250 27.94 -15.88 9.24
N ILE A 251 28.27 -16.27 10.46
CA ILE A 251 27.35 -16.24 11.62
C ILE A 251 27.64 -15.03 12.51
N ASN A 252 26.70 -14.64 13.36
CA ASN A 252 26.92 -13.51 14.26
C ASN A 252 27.89 -13.90 15.39
N PRO A 253 28.94 -13.09 15.69
CA PRO A 253 29.94 -13.44 16.70
C PRO A 253 29.46 -13.31 18.15
N ARG A 254 28.24 -12.80 18.37
CA ARG A 254 27.66 -12.57 19.70
C ARG A 254 26.61 -13.61 20.06
N ILE A 255 26.59 -14.76 19.40
CA ILE A 255 25.66 -15.85 19.71
C ILE A 255 26.19 -16.61 20.92
N GLU A 256 25.33 -16.83 21.91
CA GLU A 256 25.69 -17.52 23.16
C GLU A 256 24.60 -18.52 23.58
N VAL A 257 25.02 -19.62 24.20
CA VAL A 257 24.13 -20.68 24.73
C VAL A 257 24.12 -20.62 26.26
N PHE A 258 22.94 -20.76 26.85
CA PHE A 258 22.72 -20.68 28.29
C PHE A 258 21.87 -21.85 28.79
N ASP A 259 22.29 -22.47 29.88
CA ASP A 259 21.57 -23.59 30.51
C ASP A 259 20.25 -23.16 31.17
N ARG A 260 20.11 -21.86 31.50
CA ARG A 260 18.97 -21.32 32.26
C ARG A 260 18.65 -19.90 31.87
N ILE A 261 17.42 -19.48 32.17
CA ILE A 261 16.92 -18.12 31.91
C ILE A 261 17.78 -17.00 32.54
N ALA A 262 18.43 -17.26 33.67
CA ALA A 262 19.27 -16.27 34.34
C ALA A 262 20.45 -15.80 33.45
N GLY A 263 21.00 -16.72 32.64
CA GLY A 263 22.00 -16.38 31.63
C GLY A 263 21.43 -15.52 30.51
N CYS A 264 20.22 -15.85 30.04
CA CYS A 264 19.52 -15.10 29.00
C CYS A 264 19.24 -13.63 29.41
N GLN A 265 18.82 -13.40 30.66
CA GLN A 265 18.63 -12.04 31.21
C GLN A 265 19.93 -11.22 31.11
N SER A 266 21.03 -11.79 31.63
CA SER A 266 22.33 -11.11 31.67
C SER A 266 22.81 -10.76 30.26
N TYR A 267 22.63 -11.68 29.32
CA TYR A 267 22.92 -11.48 27.91
C TYR A 267 22.06 -10.38 27.27
N ILE A 268 20.74 -10.38 27.51
CA ILE A 268 19.81 -9.37 26.99
C ILE A 268 20.22 -7.98 27.49
N ASP A 269 20.57 -7.84 28.76
CA ASP A 269 21.00 -6.56 29.35
C ASP A 269 22.35 -6.12 28.79
N GLN A 270 23.29 -7.06 28.61
CA GLN A 270 24.60 -6.78 28.03
C GLN A 270 24.49 -6.31 26.58
N ILE A 271 23.74 -7.02 25.73
CA ILE A 271 23.54 -6.63 24.33
C ILE A 271 22.81 -5.29 24.22
N ASN A 272 21.91 -4.95 25.15
CA ASN A 272 21.26 -3.65 25.19
C ASN A 272 22.26 -2.53 25.49
N SER A 273 23.14 -2.75 26.48
CA SER A 273 24.21 -1.83 26.84
C SER A 273 25.21 -1.63 25.68
N ASP A 274 25.56 -2.73 25.02
CA ASP A 274 26.52 -2.73 23.92
C ASP A 274 25.89 -2.30 22.58
N ARG A 275 24.58 -2.05 22.53
CA ARG A 275 23.86 -1.71 21.29
C ARG A 275 24.50 -0.56 20.51
N GLY A 276 25.04 0.44 21.21
CA GLY A 276 25.70 1.60 20.60
C GLY A 276 27.11 1.32 20.06
N SER A 277 27.76 0.23 20.47
CA SER A 277 29.10 -0.16 20.02
C SER A 277 29.07 -1.20 18.88
N LEU A 278 27.93 -1.84 18.64
CA LEU A 278 27.76 -2.76 17.51
C LEU A 278 27.87 -2.01 16.19
N ASN A 279 28.59 -2.58 15.23
CA ASN A 279 28.70 -2.03 13.87
C ASN A 279 27.48 -2.38 12.99
N TYR A 280 26.33 -2.71 13.59
CA TYR A 280 25.10 -3.07 12.89
C TYR A 280 23.90 -2.78 13.80
N LEU A 281 22.75 -2.48 13.18
CA LEU A 281 21.53 -2.23 13.94
C LEU A 281 20.89 -3.52 14.42
N ILE A 282 20.41 -3.47 15.65
CA ILE A 282 19.56 -4.50 16.26
C ILE A 282 18.32 -3.86 16.86
N ASP A 283 17.21 -4.60 16.85
CA ASP A 283 15.93 -4.21 17.47
C ASP A 283 15.58 -5.07 18.72
N GLY A 284 16.50 -5.95 19.12
CA GLY A 284 16.29 -6.84 20.26
C GLY A 284 17.26 -8.01 20.27
N VAL A 285 16.84 -9.07 20.95
CA VAL A 285 17.50 -10.38 20.99
C VAL A 285 16.48 -11.45 20.57
N VAL A 286 16.92 -12.46 19.82
CA VAL A 286 16.13 -13.66 19.59
C VAL A 286 16.57 -14.72 20.58
N VAL A 287 15.61 -15.31 21.29
CA VAL A 287 15.81 -16.43 22.20
C VAL A 287 15.16 -17.67 21.60
N LYS A 288 15.90 -18.77 21.47
CA LYS A 288 15.42 -20.03 20.89
C LYS A 288 15.71 -21.19 21.84
N VAL A 289 14.84 -22.19 21.85
CA VAL A 289 15.15 -23.50 22.45
C VAL A 289 16.29 -24.13 21.65
N ASN A 290 17.38 -24.53 22.33
CA ASN A 290 18.57 -25.01 21.63
C ASN A 290 18.38 -26.43 21.07
N ASP A 291 17.66 -27.32 21.76
CA ASP A 291 17.50 -28.71 21.33
C ASP A 291 16.47 -28.87 20.19
N PHE A 292 16.86 -29.50 19.08
CA PHE A 292 15.98 -29.68 17.92
C PHE A 292 14.83 -30.66 18.16
N GLN A 293 14.98 -31.63 19.06
CA GLN A 293 13.87 -32.51 19.41
C GLN A 293 12.79 -31.73 20.16
N ASP A 294 13.19 -30.87 21.10
CA ASP A 294 12.26 -29.99 21.79
C ASP A 294 11.60 -28.98 20.82
N GLN A 295 12.34 -28.43 19.84
CA GLN A 295 11.74 -27.59 18.78
C GLN A 295 10.67 -28.34 17.97
N ARG A 296 10.93 -29.60 17.59
CA ARG A 296 9.98 -30.45 16.87
C ARG A 296 8.74 -30.78 17.71
N ASP A 297 8.93 -31.12 18.98
CA ASP A 297 7.85 -31.47 19.91
C ASP A 297 6.95 -30.25 20.19
N LEU A 298 7.54 -29.05 20.32
CA LEU A 298 6.81 -27.79 20.47
C LEU A 298 6.06 -27.38 19.19
N GLY A 299 6.68 -27.57 18.02
CA GLY A 299 6.10 -27.21 16.73
C GLY A 299 5.82 -25.70 16.59
N GLN A 300 4.75 -25.36 15.89
CA GLN A 300 4.42 -23.97 15.51
C GLN A 300 2.93 -23.66 15.66
N LEU A 301 2.62 -22.36 15.70
CA LEU A 301 1.30 -21.79 15.48
C LEU A 301 1.16 -21.38 14.00
N SER A 302 0.01 -20.82 13.62
CA SER A 302 -0.31 -20.46 12.22
C SER A 302 0.75 -19.60 11.51
N ARG A 303 1.46 -18.72 12.24
CA ARG A 303 2.46 -17.80 11.67
C ARG A 303 3.79 -17.70 12.43
N GLN A 304 3.96 -18.46 13.52
CA GLN A 304 5.12 -18.33 14.41
C GLN A 304 5.54 -19.66 15.05
N PRO A 305 6.84 -19.94 15.21
CA PRO A 305 7.31 -21.08 15.97
C PRO A 305 7.01 -20.89 17.46
N ARG A 306 6.72 -21.97 18.20
CA ARG A 306 6.57 -21.90 19.66
C ARG A 306 7.92 -21.83 20.37
N TRP A 307 8.94 -22.40 19.75
CA TRP A 307 10.28 -22.60 20.29
C TRP A 307 11.24 -21.42 20.08
N ALA A 308 10.81 -20.31 19.48
CA ALA A 308 11.59 -19.08 19.38
C ALA A 308 10.75 -17.82 19.63
N ILE A 309 11.36 -16.82 20.27
CA ILE A 309 10.73 -15.54 20.60
C ILE A 309 11.72 -14.38 20.41
N ALA A 310 11.23 -13.24 19.94
CA ALA A 310 11.99 -12.00 19.86
C ALA A 310 11.75 -11.15 21.11
N TYR A 311 12.77 -11.02 21.95
CA TYR A 311 12.79 -10.02 23.03
C TYR A 311 13.14 -8.65 22.44
N LYS A 312 12.15 -7.76 22.32
CA LYS A 312 12.35 -6.41 21.77
C LYS A 312 12.77 -5.45 22.87
N TYR A 313 13.79 -4.65 22.57
CA TYR A 313 14.15 -3.55 23.45
C TYR A 313 13.07 -2.47 23.44
N PRO A 314 12.93 -1.70 24.53
CA PRO A 314 12.11 -0.51 24.53
C PRO A 314 12.58 0.41 23.40
N SER A 315 11.67 0.79 22.52
CA SER A 315 11.98 1.73 21.44
C SER A 315 12.51 3.04 22.03
N SER A 316 13.45 3.68 21.34
CA SER A 316 14.06 4.89 21.87
C SER A 316 13.00 5.99 21.97
N GLU A 317 12.89 6.60 23.14
CA GLU A 317 12.02 7.75 23.35
C GLU A 317 12.66 9.00 22.75
N ALA A 318 11.89 9.76 21.98
CA ALA A 318 12.32 11.07 21.47
C ALA A 318 11.35 12.15 21.90
N LYS A 319 11.88 13.34 22.14
CA LYS A 319 11.10 14.53 22.51
C LYS A 319 10.93 15.41 21.28
N THR A 320 9.71 15.84 21.02
CA THR A 320 9.40 16.83 19.97
C THR A 320 8.20 17.68 20.38
N LYS A 321 7.73 18.56 19.50
CA LYS A 321 6.51 19.35 19.68
C LYS A 321 5.43 18.98 18.69
N VAL A 322 4.17 19.06 19.12
CA VAL A 322 3.01 18.96 18.24
C VAL A 322 2.78 20.31 17.56
N VAL A 323 2.90 20.33 16.25
CA VAL A 323 2.68 21.52 15.41
C VAL A 323 1.20 21.69 15.09
N ASP A 324 0.50 20.59 14.81
CA ASP A 324 -0.91 20.59 14.44
C ASP A 324 -1.53 19.18 14.62
N VAL A 325 -2.84 19.06 14.46
CA VAL A 325 -3.55 17.77 14.42
C VAL A 325 -4.44 17.70 13.19
N ASP A 326 -4.08 16.80 12.27
CA ASP A 326 -4.88 16.50 11.08
C ASP A 326 -5.92 15.40 11.36
N TRP A 327 -7.03 15.44 10.64
CA TRP A 327 -8.08 14.43 10.71
C TRP A 327 -8.15 13.64 9.40
N GLN A 328 -7.71 12.39 9.46
CA GLN A 328 -7.78 11.47 8.33
C GLN A 328 -9.10 10.72 8.33
N VAL A 329 -9.74 10.58 7.17
CA VAL A 329 -11.01 9.87 7.01
C VAL A 329 -10.70 8.50 6.42
N GLY A 330 -10.83 7.46 7.23
CA GLY A 330 -10.60 6.07 6.80
C GLY A 330 -11.75 5.50 5.97
N ARG A 331 -11.56 4.28 5.44
CA ARG A 331 -12.51 3.53 4.60
C ARG A 331 -13.94 3.48 5.12
N THR A 332 -14.10 3.28 6.42
CA THR A 332 -15.41 3.12 7.08
C THR A 332 -15.97 4.45 7.60
N GLY A 333 -15.38 5.56 7.15
CA GLY A 333 -15.71 6.91 7.57
C GLY A 333 -15.08 7.31 8.90
N ALA A 334 -14.33 6.44 9.57
CA ALA A 334 -13.66 6.78 10.84
C ALA A 334 -12.73 8.00 10.67
N LEU A 335 -12.91 9.00 11.52
CA LEU A 335 -12.06 10.18 11.61
C LEU A 335 -10.94 9.89 12.62
N THR A 336 -9.75 9.60 12.10
CA THR A 336 -8.56 9.31 12.89
C THR A 336 -7.71 10.57 13.05
N PRO A 337 -7.49 11.05 14.29
CA PRO A 337 -6.60 12.16 14.53
C PRO A 337 -5.13 11.75 14.38
N VAL A 338 -4.35 12.59 13.71
CA VAL A 338 -2.91 12.40 13.46
C VAL A 338 -2.17 13.68 13.85
N ALA A 339 -1.30 13.59 14.84
CA ALA A 339 -0.45 14.69 15.25
C ALA A 339 0.63 14.95 14.19
N ARG A 340 0.72 16.21 13.74
CA ARG A 340 1.88 16.75 13.03
C ARG A 340 2.92 17.17 14.04
N LEU A 341 4.15 16.72 13.84
CA LEU A 341 5.25 16.92 14.78
C LEU A 341 6.34 17.78 14.14
N GLU A 342 7.05 18.56 14.96
CA GLU A 342 8.36 19.06 14.55
C GLU A 342 9.24 17.84 14.20
N PRO A 343 9.86 17.78 13.01
CA PRO A 343 10.60 16.60 12.58
C PRO A 343 11.68 16.21 13.59
N VAL A 344 11.62 14.97 14.08
CA VAL A 344 12.52 14.45 15.11
C VAL A 344 13.08 13.10 14.68
N PHE A 345 14.36 12.86 14.96
CA PHE A 345 15.01 11.60 14.60
C PHE A 345 14.83 10.55 15.71
N VAL A 346 14.27 9.39 15.37
CA VAL A 346 13.99 8.28 16.31
C VAL A 346 14.34 6.95 15.67
N ASP A 347 15.27 6.22 16.30
CA ASP A 347 15.71 4.89 15.84
C ASP A 347 16.02 4.85 14.32
N GLY A 348 16.83 5.81 13.84
CA GLY A 348 17.28 5.85 12.44
C GLY A 348 16.30 6.50 11.45
N VAL A 349 15.12 6.97 11.87
CA VAL A 349 14.11 7.56 10.97
C VAL A 349 13.65 8.92 11.48
N THR A 350 13.50 9.89 10.58
CA THR A 350 12.82 11.15 10.89
C THR A 350 11.32 10.93 10.98
N VAL A 351 10.77 11.13 12.17
CA VAL A 351 9.34 11.10 12.45
C VAL A 351 8.80 12.52 12.40
N SER A 352 7.80 12.75 11.55
CA SER A 352 7.07 14.02 11.47
C SER A 352 5.58 13.88 11.78
N ASN A 353 5.08 12.66 11.97
CA ASN A 353 3.67 12.37 12.23
C ASN A 353 3.54 11.24 13.25
N ALA A 354 2.53 11.32 14.12
CA ALA A 354 2.15 10.22 15.01
C ALA A 354 0.64 10.08 15.09
N THR A 355 0.13 8.85 15.13
CA THR A 355 -1.30 8.62 15.32
C THR A 355 -1.71 8.95 16.74
N LEU A 356 -2.89 9.54 16.90
CA LEU A 356 -3.54 9.76 18.18
C LEU A 356 -4.65 8.75 18.42
N HIS A 357 -4.82 7.75 17.56
CA HIS A 357 -5.84 6.70 17.62
C HIS A 357 -7.29 7.21 17.54
N ASN A 358 -7.77 7.98 18.52
CA ASN A 358 -9.13 8.49 18.63
C ASN A 358 -9.20 9.73 19.56
N VAL A 359 -10.40 10.27 19.74
CA VAL A 359 -10.67 11.44 20.61
C VAL A 359 -10.36 11.16 22.07
N ASP A 360 -10.69 9.96 22.56
CA ASP A 360 -10.50 9.63 23.97
C ASP A 360 -9.02 9.61 24.34
N GLU A 361 -8.14 9.23 23.41
CA GLU A 361 -6.68 9.29 23.58
C GLU A 361 -6.15 10.74 23.64
N ILE A 362 -6.72 11.66 22.85
CA ILE A 362 -6.43 13.10 22.95
C ILE A 362 -6.76 13.60 24.35
N HIS A 363 -7.95 13.24 24.85
CA HIS A 363 -8.39 13.61 26.20
C HIS A 363 -7.53 12.96 27.29
N ARG A 364 -7.19 11.68 27.15
CA ARG A 364 -6.34 10.94 28.10
C ARG A 364 -4.96 11.57 28.22
N LEU A 365 -4.37 11.99 27.11
CA LEU A 365 -3.08 12.68 27.07
C LEU A 365 -3.18 14.14 27.53
N GLY A 366 -4.37 14.73 27.57
CA GLY A 366 -4.55 16.17 27.74
C GLY A 366 -3.85 16.97 26.65
N LEU A 367 -3.81 16.44 25.42
CA LEU A 367 -2.97 16.95 24.35
C LEU A 367 -3.51 18.28 23.79
N LYS A 368 -2.62 19.26 23.66
CA LYS A 368 -2.88 20.56 23.03
C LYS A 368 -1.89 20.81 21.88
N ILE A 369 -2.30 21.61 20.90
CA ILE A 369 -1.40 22.07 19.83
C ILE A 369 -0.34 22.99 20.44
N GLY A 370 0.92 22.81 20.01
CA GLY A 370 2.11 23.44 20.58
C GLY A 370 2.72 22.70 21.78
N ALA A 371 2.08 21.64 22.27
CA ALA A 371 2.58 20.86 23.39
C ALA A 371 3.88 20.12 23.04
N GLY A 372 4.80 20.07 24.00
CA GLY A 372 5.96 19.19 23.94
C GLY A 372 5.53 17.78 24.29
N VAL A 373 5.98 16.78 23.54
CA VAL A 373 5.59 15.38 23.68
C VAL A 373 6.80 14.47 23.67
N VAL A 374 6.68 13.34 24.37
CA VAL A 374 7.56 12.19 24.17
C VAL A 374 6.87 11.20 23.25
N LEU A 375 7.56 10.78 22.20
CA LEU A 375 7.13 9.70 21.32
C LEU A 375 8.09 8.51 21.40
N ARG A 376 7.57 7.35 21.02
CA ARG A 376 8.35 6.15 20.76
C ARG A 376 7.89 5.52 19.44
N ARG A 377 8.71 4.68 18.83
CA ARG A 377 8.28 3.85 17.69
C ARG A 377 7.80 2.49 18.19
N ALA A 378 6.49 2.31 18.35
CA ALA A 378 5.94 1.03 18.76
C ALA A 378 6.29 -0.07 17.73
N GLY A 379 6.93 -1.13 18.20
CA GLY A 379 7.37 -2.26 17.38
C GLY A 379 8.35 -1.89 16.24
N ASP A 380 9.07 -0.77 16.37
CA ASP A 380 9.99 -0.20 15.39
C ASP A 380 9.35 0.25 14.07
N VAL A 381 8.02 0.43 14.02
CA VAL A 381 7.32 0.80 12.78
C VAL A 381 6.44 2.03 12.94
N ILE A 382 5.58 2.07 13.97
CA ILE A 382 4.55 3.12 14.07
C ILE A 382 4.87 4.10 15.21
N PRO A 383 5.03 5.40 14.93
CA PRO A 383 5.25 6.41 15.98
C PRO A 383 3.99 6.60 16.85
N GLN A 384 4.18 6.56 18.17
CA GLN A 384 3.14 6.73 19.17
C GLN A 384 3.57 7.80 20.19
N ILE A 385 2.66 8.72 20.52
CA ILE A 385 2.85 9.68 21.61
C ILE A 385 2.57 9.00 22.94
N LEU A 386 3.55 9.03 23.85
CA LEU A 386 3.44 8.42 25.17
C LEU A 386 2.83 9.36 26.19
N ARG A 387 3.36 10.59 26.25
CA ARG A 387 3.01 11.59 27.26
C ARG A 387 3.34 12.99 26.78
N VAL A 388 2.58 13.95 27.30
CA VAL A 388 2.84 15.39 27.17
C VAL A 388 3.86 15.79 28.25
N ILE A 389 4.87 16.57 27.86
CA ILE A 389 5.95 17.05 28.73
C ILE A 389 5.98 18.57 28.89
N SER A 390 5.28 19.30 28.01
CA SER A 390 5.05 20.73 28.20
C SER A 390 3.68 21.08 27.66
N GLU A 391 3.01 22.02 28.31
CA GLU A 391 1.68 22.47 27.89
C GLU A 391 1.70 23.09 26.49
N GLY A 392 0.64 22.84 25.73
CA GLY A 392 0.37 23.51 24.47
C GLY A 392 -0.50 24.74 24.66
N GLN A 393 -0.59 25.55 23.62
CA GLN A 393 -1.28 26.85 23.67
C GLN A 393 -2.74 26.75 23.21
N GLN A 394 -3.08 25.76 22.38
CA GLN A 394 -4.38 25.70 21.70
C GLN A 394 -5.03 24.32 21.85
N GLU A 395 -6.32 24.30 22.16
CA GLU A 395 -7.11 23.05 22.22
C GLU A 395 -7.23 22.39 20.85
N VAL A 396 -7.22 21.06 20.81
CA VAL A 396 -7.46 20.30 19.58
C VAL A 396 -8.95 20.38 19.23
N VAL A 397 -9.28 20.94 18.07
CA VAL A 397 -10.66 21.07 17.61
C VAL A 397 -11.15 19.73 17.05
N ILE A 398 -12.19 19.18 17.67
CA ILE A 398 -12.82 17.94 17.22
C ILE A 398 -13.83 18.27 16.11
N PRO A 399 -13.70 17.69 14.91
CA PRO A 399 -14.57 18.00 13.78
C PRO A 399 -15.98 17.44 13.98
N THR A 400 -16.98 18.32 13.87
CA THR A 400 -18.41 17.96 13.79
C THR A 400 -18.87 17.69 12.35
N ALA A 401 -18.01 18.01 11.38
CA ALA A 401 -18.19 17.75 9.97
C ALA A 401 -16.94 17.07 9.39
N CYS A 402 -17.12 16.16 8.44
CA CYS A 402 -16.06 15.47 7.75
C CYS A 402 -15.13 16.48 7.06
N PRO A 403 -13.81 16.47 7.31
CA PRO A 403 -12.88 17.43 6.73
C PRO A 403 -12.71 17.29 5.22
N VAL A 404 -13.19 16.18 4.64
CA VAL A 404 -13.08 15.88 3.21
C VAL A 404 -14.35 16.23 2.45
N CYS A 405 -15.53 15.81 2.94
CA CYS A 405 -16.80 16.01 2.23
C CYS A 405 -17.74 17.04 2.87
N GLY A 406 -17.37 17.62 4.02
CA GLY A 406 -18.16 18.64 4.73
C GLY A 406 -19.45 18.13 5.40
N ARG A 407 -19.78 16.84 5.26
CA ARG A 407 -21.01 16.24 5.82
C ARG A 407 -20.88 15.99 7.33
N PRO A 408 -22.00 15.85 8.07
CA PRO A 408 -21.95 15.58 9.50
C PRO A 408 -21.04 14.40 9.84
N ALA A 409 -20.22 14.59 10.87
CA ALA A 409 -19.44 13.54 11.48
C ALA A 409 -19.97 13.34 12.90
N SER A 410 -20.39 12.12 13.23
CA SER A 410 -21.00 11.81 14.52
C SER A 410 -20.32 10.61 15.17
N LYS A 411 -20.40 10.56 16.50
CA LYS A 411 -19.94 9.41 17.29
C LYS A 411 -20.86 8.22 17.01
N ASP A 412 -20.28 7.04 16.83
CA ASP A 412 -21.01 5.79 16.58
C ASP A 412 -21.91 5.46 17.79
N PRO A 413 -23.18 5.02 17.61
CA PRO A 413 -24.05 4.62 18.72
C PRO A 413 -23.46 3.58 19.70
N GLU A 414 -22.49 2.75 19.27
CA GLU A 414 -21.80 1.78 20.13
C GLU A 414 -20.34 2.14 20.49
N GLY A 415 -19.77 3.27 20.03
CA GLY A 415 -18.30 3.41 19.98
C GLY A 415 -17.67 4.79 20.22
N VAL A 416 -16.41 4.75 20.65
CA VAL A 416 -15.48 5.88 20.93
C VAL A 416 -15.13 6.72 19.69
N VAL A 417 -15.37 6.18 18.48
CA VAL A 417 -14.86 6.72 17.22
C VAL A 417 -15.88 7.62 16.52
N ILE A 418 -15.43 8.77 16.03
CA ILE A 418 -16.24 9.68 15.19
C ILE A 418 -16.19 9.19 13.75
N ARG A 419 -17.33 9.13 13.07
CA ARG A 419 -17.43 8.70 11.68
C ARG A 419 -18.13 9.72 10.80
N CYS A 420 -17.67 9.87 9.57
CA CYS A 420 -18.42 10.47 8.48
C CYS A 420 -19.60 9.55 8.13
N THR A 421 -20.82 10.06 8.27
CA THR A 421 -22.06 9.26 8.22
C THR A 421 -22.48 8.85 6.80
N GLU A 422 -21.89 9.44 5.76
CA GLU A 422 -22.38 9.34 4.38
C GLU A 422 -21.36 8.64 3.46
N ARG A 423 -21.29 7.31 3.60
CA ARG A 423 -20.27 6.42 2.98
C ARG A 423 -20.12 6.58 1.47
N MET A 424 -21.24 6.61 0.74
CA MET A 424 -21.24 6.63 -0.74
C MET A 424 -20.80 7.97 -1.34
N LEU A 425 -20.81 9.04 -0.56
CA LEU A 425 -20.65 10.41 -1.06
C LEU A 425 -19.38 11.08 -0.54
N CYS A 426 -18.59 10.37 0.27
CA CYS A 426 -17.31 10.85 0.76
C CYS A 426 -16.17 10.37 -0.16
N SER A 427 -15.50 11.31 -0.85
CA SER A 427 -14.39 10.98 -1.76
C SER A 427 -13.23 10.28 -1.05
N ALA A 428 -12.95 10.58 0.23
CA ALA A 428 -11.96 9.84 1.01
C ALA A 428 -12.38 8.38 1.24
N GLN A 429 -13.64 8.12 1.57
CA GLN A 429 -14.13 6.75 1.71
C GLN A 429 -14.10 5.99 0.38
N ARG A 430 -14.44 6.65 -0.74
CA ARG A 430 -14.29 6.07 -2.10
C ARG A 430 -12.84 5.67 -2.38
N LYS A 431 -11.90 6.59 -2.18
CA LYS A 431 -10.45 6.35 -2.37
C LYS A 431 -9.97 5.19 -1.51
N GLU A 432 -10.27 5.20 -0.22
CA GLU A 432 -9.86 4.12 0.69
C GLU A 432 -10.53 2.78 0.36
N SER A 433 -11.79 2.78 -0.10
CA SER A 433 -12.47 1.56 -0.53
C SER A 433 -11.82 0.97 -1.78
N ILE A 434 -11.47 1.81 -2.76
CA ILE A 434 -10.79 1.38 -3.99
C ILE A 434 -9.36 0.90 -3.69
N ARG A 435 -8.62 1.62 -2.84
CA ARG A 435 -7.30 1.19 -2.35
C ARG A 435 -7.35 -0.18 -1.68
N HIS A 436 -8.32 -0.37 -0.77
CA HIS A 436 -8.52 -1.64 -0.09
C HIS A 436 -8.80 -2.77 -1.07
N PHE A 437 -9.70 -2.54 -2.02
CA PHE A 437 -10.05 -3.50 -3.06
C PHE A 437 -8.84 -3.90 -3.92
N ALA A 438 -7.97 -2.95 -4.25
CA ALA A 438 -6.74 -3.17 -5.01
C ALA A 438 -5.55 -3.69 -4.17
N SER A 439 -5.66 -3.74 -2.85
CA SER A 439 -4.55 -4.08 -1.96
C SER A 439 -4.05 -5.53 -2.16
N ARG A 440 -2.80 -5.79 -1.75
CA ARG A 440 -2.14 -7.09 -1.87
C ARG A 440 -2.89 -8.25 -1.20
N GLY A 441 -3.59 -7.98 -0.09
CA GLY A 441 -4.43 -8.97 0.60
C GLY A 441 -5.78 -9.22 -0.08
N ALA A 442 -6.25 -8.27 -0.89
CA ALA A 442 -7.50 -8.33 -1.65
C ALA A 442 -7.24 -8.79 -3.08
N LEU A 443 -7.35 -7.91 -4.09
CA LEU A 443 -7.20 -8.33 -5.49
C LEU A 443 -5.80 -8.11 -6.08
N ASP A 444 -4.89 -7.49 -5.34
CA ASP A 444 -3.48 -7.29 -5.74
C ASP A 444 -3.34 -6.67 -7.13
N ILE A 445 -3.98 -5.51 -7.32
CA ILE A 445 -3.94 -4.77 -8.59
C ILE A 445 -2.67 -3.90 -8.60
N GLU A 446 -1.58 -4.48 -9.08
CA GLU A 446 -0.31 -3.78 -9.24
C GLU A 446 -0.45 -2.53 -10.13
N GLY A 447 0.15 -1.41 -9.70
CA GLY A 447 0.08 -0.12 -10.40
C GLY A 447 -1.09 0.78 -9.96
N LEU A 448 -2.09 0.26 -9.25
CA LEU A 448 -3.18 1.05 -8.68
C LEU A 448 -2.84 1.60 -7.27
N GLY A 449 -1.74 2.34 -7.18
CA GLY A 449 -1.27 2.94 -5.92
C GLY A 449 -2.00 4.23 -5.52
N ASP A 450 -1.60 4.81 -4.39
CA ASP A 450 -2.27 5.98 -3.79
C ASP A 450 -2.47 7.16 -4.74
N ASN A 451 -1.45 7.46 -5.55
CA ASN A 451 -1.48 8.58 -6.50
C ASN A 451 -2.44 8.28 -7.66
N THR A 452 -2.42 7.05 -8.20
CA THR A 452 -3.33 6.62 -9.26
C THR A 452 -4.78 6.65 -8.79
N VAL A 453 -5.08 6.10 -7.60
CA VAL A 453 -6.44 6.16 -7.03
C VAL A 453 -6.86 7.60 -6.74
N ASN A 454 -5.95 8.43 -6.20
CA ASN A 454 -6.24 9.85 -6.00
C ASN A 454 -6.58 10.54 -7.30
N LEU A 455 -5.79 10.33 -8.36
CA LEU A 455 -6.00 10.91 -9.68
C LEU A 455 -7.37 10.50 -10.24
N LEU A 456 -7.65 9.20 -10.30
CA LEU A 456 -8.87 8.68 -10.91
C LEU A 456 -10.12 9.12 -10.13
N VAL A 457 -10.10 9.08 -8.80
CA VAL A 457 -11.25 9.52 -7.99
C VAL A 457 -11.40 11.04 -7.97
N ASP A 458 -10.31 11.81 -7.96
CA ASP A 458 -10.40 13.29 -7.97
C ASP A 458 -10.85 13.86 -9.31
N LEU A 459 -10.65 13.12 -10.40
CA LEU A 459 -11.20 13.42 -11.72
C LEU A 459 -12.62 12.86 -11.91
N ASP A 460 -13.20 12.23 -10.88
CA ASP A 460 -14.47 11.50 -10.93
C ASP A 460 -14.53 10.47 -12.09
N ALA A 461 -13.36 9.91 -12.46
CA ALA A 461 -13.25 8.87 -13.48
C ALA A 461 -13.73 7.51 -12.95
N ILE A 462 -13.65 7.29 -11.64
CA ILE A 462 -14.15 6.10 -10.96
C ILE A 462 -14.84 6.49 -9.65
N GLU A 463 -15.94 5.82 -9.33
CA GLU A 463 -16.68 5.98 -8.08
C GLU A 463 -16.66 4.71 -7.24
N THR A 464 -16.70 3.56 -7.90
CA THR A 464 -16.79 2.23 -7.32
C THR A 464 -15.70 1.31 -7.89
N PRO A 465 -15.40 0.18 -7.22
CA PRO A 465 -14.49 -0.82 -7.77
C PRO A 465 -14.92 -1.38 -9.13
N LEU A 466 -16.22 -1.33 -9.46
CA LEU A 466 -16.73 -1.81 -10.75
C LEU A 466 -16.19 -0.98 -11.92
N ASP A 467 -16.07 0.33 -11.73
CA ASP A 467 -15.66 1.27 -12.79
C ASP A 467 -14.23 0.99 -13.27
N LEU A 468 -13.38 0.45 -12.41
CA LEU A 468 -12.01 0.02 -12.78
C LEU A 468 -12.03 -0.96 -13.95
N TYR A 469 -12.99 -1.88 -13.98
CA TYR A 469 -13.08 -2.93 -14.99
C TYR A 469 -13.73 -2.47 -16.29
N GLN A 470 -14.20 -1.22 -16.33
CA GLN A 470 -14.77 -0.57 -17.51
C GLN A 470 -13.75 0.35 -18.22
N LEU A 471 -12.68 0.75 -17.53
CA LEU A 471 -11.64 1.62 -18.08
C LEU A 471 -10.77 0.90 -19.12
N THR A 472 -10.51 1.59 -20.22
CA THR A 472 -9.56 1.16 -21.27
C THR A 472 -8.16 1.71 -21.01
N SER A 473 -7.13 1.09 -21.61
CA SER A 473 -5.75 1.60 -21.56
C SER A 473 -5.63 3.00 -22.14
N ASP A 474 -6.42 3.30 -23.18
CA ASP A 474 -6.40 4.60 -23.86
C ASP A 474 -6.97 5.69 -22.93
N GLU A 475 -8.09 5.43 -22.28
CA GLU A 475 -8.67 6.34 -21.27
C GLU A 475 -7.71 6.57 -20.11
N LEU A 476 -7.10 5.49 -19.58
CA LEU A 476 -6.11 5.59 -18.50
C LEU A 476 -4.93 6.49 -18.87
N ALA A 477 -4.44 6.43 -20.12
CA ALA A 477 -3.32 7.25 -20.59
C ALA A 477 -3.66 8.76 -20.74
N THR A 478 -4.95 9.11 -20.75
CA THR A 478 -5.42 10.51 -20.87
C THR A 478 -5.51 11.26 -19.55
N PHE A 479 -5.58 10.56 -18.41
CA PHE A 479 -5.75 11.21 -17.11
C PHE A 479 -4.47 11.91 -16.64
N GLN A 480 -4.57 13.21 -16.34
CA GLN A 480 -3.47 14.06 -15.88
C GLN A 480 -3.96 15.07 -14.83
N ARG A 481 -3.12 15.36 -13.82
CA ARG A 481 -3.38 16.43 -12.84
C ARG A 481 -2.39 17.58 -13.01
N VAL A 482 -2.87 18.81 -12.88
CA VAL A 482 -2.06 20.02 -12.73
C VAL A 482 -2.21 20.47 -11.27
N GLU A 483 -1.11 20.61 -10.53
CA GLU A 483 -1.18 21.16 -9.16
C GLU A 483 -1.55 22.65 -9.20
N GLU A 484 -2.56 23.05 -8.41
CA GLU A 484 -2.98 24.44 -8.22
C GLU A 484 -2.29 25.05 -6.98
N PRO A 485 -1.92 26.35 -6.99
CA PRO A 485 -1.39 27.06 -5.82
C PRO A 485 -2.38 27.08 -4.63
N ASP A 486 -1.86 27.12 -3.40
CA ASP A 486 -2.65 27.08 -2.16
C ASP A 486 -3.74 28.16 -2.03
N SER A 487 -3.56 29.31 -2.68
CA SER A 487 -4.57 30.38 -2.74
C SER A 487 -5.81 30.00 -3.55
N GLU A 488 -5.65 29.20 -4.60
CA GLU A 488 -6.75 28.71 -5.46
C GLU A 488 -7.47 27.52 -4.82
N ARG A 489 -6.78 26.70 -4.03
CA ARG A 489 -7.36 25.59 -3.26
C ARG A 489 -8.50 26.04 -2.33
N LYS A 490 -8.32 27.17 -1.64
CA LYS A 490 -9.33 27.77 -0.77
C LYS A 490 -10.53 28.32 -1.55
N ALA A 491 -10.29 28.95 -2.70
CA ALA A 491 -11.35 29.47 -3.57
C ALA A 491 -12.16 28.35 -4.25
N ASN A 492 -11.50 27.26 -4.64
CA ASN A 492 -12.15 26.09 -5.23
C ASN A 492 -12.90 25.24 -4.19
N ALA A 493 -12.49 25.26 -2.92
CA ALA A 493 -13.29 24.71 -1.83
C ALA A 493 -14.64 25.43 -1.69
N GLN A 494 -14.66 26.76 -1.78
CA GLN A 494 -15.90 27.55 -1.78
C GLN A 494 -16.78 27.24 -3.01
N LYS A 495 -16.20 27.17 -4.21
CA LYS A 495 -16.94 26.77 -5.42
C LYS A 495 -17.58 25.38 -5.34
N ARG A 496 -16.94 24.44 -4.62
CA ARG A 496 -17.50 23.09 -4.37
C ARG A 496 -18.69 23.14 -3.41
N VAL A 497 -18.67 24.04 -2.42
CA VAL A 497 -19.82 24.32 -1.54
C VAL A 497 -20.98 24.93 -2.34
N ASP A 498 -20.68 25.86 -3.26
CA ASP A 498 -21.72 26.51 -4.07
C ASP A 498 -22.33 25.55 -5.12
N LYS A 499 -21.51 24.69 -5.73
CA LYS A 499 -21.97 23.61 -6.62
C LYS A 499 -22.86 22.60 -5.87
N PHE A 500 -22.50 22.30 -4.62
CA PHE A 500 -23.26 21.41 -3.75
C PHE A 500 -24.64 21.96 -3.39
N ALA A 501 -24.75 23.27 -3.08
CA ALA A 501 -26.04 23.92 -2.84
C ALA A 501 -26.94 23.88 -4.09
N TYR A 502 -26.34 24.03 -5.27
CA TYR A 502 -27.04 23.96 -6.55
C TYR A 502 -27.56 22.55 -6.88
N GLU A 503 -26.77 21.50 -6.67
CA GLU A 503 -27.21 20.11 -6.89
C GLU A 503 -28.35 19.70 -5.95
N GLN A 504 -28.32 20.15 -4.69
CA GLN A 504 -29.42 19.94 -3.73
C GLN A 504 -30.71 20.65 -4.16
N PHE A 505 -30.59 21.89 -4.67
CA PHE A 505 -31.73 22.62 -5.21
C PHE A 505 -32.36 21.90 -6.41
N VAL A 506 -31.56 21.48 -7.39
CA VAL A 506 -32.10 20.78 -8.58
C VAL A 506 -32.75 19.45 -8.19
N HIS A 507 -32.21 18.77 -7.18
CA HIS A 507 -32.79 17.54 -6.64
C HIS A 507 -34.11 17.78 -5.86
N SER A 508 -34.28 18.93 -5.20
CA SER A 508 -35.51 19.28 -4.47
C SER A 508 -36.64 19.77 -5.36
N LEU A 509 -36.38 19.98 -6.66
CA LEU A 509 -37.41 20.27 -7.65
C LEU A 509 -38.28 19.05 -7.97
N GLU A 510 -37.98 17.84 -7.46
CA GLU A 510 -38.77 16.61 -7.68
C GLU A 510 -39.07 16.32 -9.15
N ILE A 511 -38.11 16.63 -10.04
CA ILE A 511 -38.27 16.47 -11.49
C ILE A 511 -38.52 14.98 -11.82
N PRO A 512 -39.70 14.62 -12.36
CA PRO A 512 -40.00 13.23 -12.70
C PRO A 512 -39.01 12.69 -13.75
N HIS A 513 -38.54 11.45 -13.57
CA HIS A 513 -37.79 10.67 -14.57
C HIS A 513 -36.30 11.00 -14.81
N ILE A 514 -35.65 11.90 -14.06
CA ILE A 514 -34.17 12.05 -14.12
C ILE A 514 -33.49 11.14 -13.08
N LYS A 515 -32.79 10.09 -13.54
CA LYS A 515 -31.86 9.32 -12.67
C LYS A 515 -30.67 10.21 -12.24
N ARG A 516 -30.22 10.10 -10.98
CA ARG A 516 -29.17 10.93 -10.34
C ARG A 516 -27.89 11.12 -11.19
N ALA A 517 -27.48 10.10 -11.93
CA ALA A 517 -26.30 10.13 -12.81
C ALA A 517 -26.41 11.17 -13.95
N LYS A 518 -27.62 11.42 -14.48
CA LYS A 518 -27.85 12.41 -15.54
C LYS A 518 -28.04 13.84 -14.99
N LEU A 519 -28.30 13.94 -13.68
CA LEU A 519 -28.46 15.20 -12.94
C LEU A 519 -27.11 15.90 -12.78
N ALA A 520 -26.01 15.13 -12.61
CA ALA A 520 -24.66 15.67 -12.59
C ALA A 520 -24.24 16.29 -13.94
N THR A 521 -24.57 15.62 -15.06
CA THR A 521 -24.31 16.15 -16.41
C THR A 521 -25.09 17.44 -16.68
N PHE A 522 -26.36 17.47 -16.28
CA PHE A 522 -27.21 18.66 -16.34
C PHE A 522 -26.65 19.81 -15.50
N CYS A 523 -26.29 19.54 -14.23
CA CYS A 523 -25.72 20.54 -13.33
C CYS A 523 -24.31 20.99 -13.73
N ASN A 524 -23.54 20.15 -14.43
CA ASN A 524 -22.24 20.54 -15.00
C ASN A 524 -22.41 21.51 -16.18
N LYS A 525 -23.47 21.34 -16.98
CA LYS A 525 -23.76 22.20 -18.15
C LYS A 525 -24.34 23.55 -17.70
N PHE A 526 -25.23 23.56 -16.72
CA PHE A 526 -25.73 24.76 -16.06
C PHE A 526 -25.08 24.90 -14.70
N SER A 527 -23.81 25.33 -14.66
CA SER A 527 -22.96 25.32 -13.44
C SER A 527 -23.42 26.16 -12.24
N SER A 528 -24.62 26.75 -12.28
CA SER A 528 -25.24 27.51 -11.19
C SER A 528 -26.73 27.75 -11.46
N LEU A 529 -27.49 28.05 -10.41
CA LEU A 529 -28.93 28.34 -10.51
C LEU A 529 -29.25 29.50 -11.48
N PRO A 530 -28.52 30.62 -11.49
CA PRO A 530 -28.76 31.70 -12.45
C PRO A 530 -28.58 31.28 -13.92
N LYS A 531 -27.62 30.39 -14.22
CA LYS A 531 -27.43 29.88 -15.59
C LYS A 531 -28.59 29.01 -16.05
N LEU A 532 -29.21 28.26 -15.14
CA LEU A 532 -30.37 27.44 -15.44
C LEU A 532 -31.62 28.30 -15.68
N VAL A 533 -31.80 29.36 -14.89
CA VAL A 533 -32.94 30.29 -15.01
C VAL A 533 -32.87 31.08 -16.33
N LEU A 534 -31.66 31.40 -16.81
CA LEU A 534 -31.43 32.16 -18.04
C LEU A 534 -31.31 31.29 -19.30
N ALA A 535 -31.40 29.96 -19.17
CA ALA A 535 -31.24 29.05 -20.30
C ALA A 535 -32.48 29.06 -21.22
N THR A 536 -32.25 29.12 -22.52
CA THR A 536 -33.31 28.99 -23.53
C THR A 536 -33.87 27.57 -23.56
N LYS A 537 -35.10 27.42 -24.07
CA LYS A 537 -35.76 26.12 -24.20
C LYS A 537 -34.90 25.16 -25.04
N GLU A 538 -34.28 25.65 -26.11
CA GLU A 538 -33.37 24.87 -26.95
C GLU A 538 -32.11 24.43 -26.21
N GLU A 539 -31.50 25.27 -25.37
CA GLU A 539 -30.30 24.92 -24.58
C GLU A 539 -30.59 23.88 -23.50
N VAL A 540 -31.74 23.99 -22.83
CA VAL A 540 -32.20 22.99 -21.86
C VAL A 540 -32.48 21.67 -22.58
N LEU A 541 -33.16 21.69 -23.73
CA LEU A 541 -33.40 20.47 -24.52
C LEU A 541 -32.11 19.85 -25.08
N ASP A 542 -31.15 20.66 -25.50
CA ASP A 542 -29.82 20.21 -25.96
C ASP A 542 -29.03 19.54 -24.84
N SER A 543 -29.15 20.03 -23.59
CA SER A 543 -28.55 19.39 -22.40
C SER A 543 -29.18 18.05 -22.02
N LEU A 544 -30.39 17.79 -22.50
CA LEU A 544 -31.20 16.61 -22.17
C LEU A 544 -31.31 15.62 -23.34
N LYS A 545 -30.50 15.78 -24.40
CA LYS A 545 -30.54 14.95 -25.63
C LYS A 545 -30.42 13.44 -25.39
N ASP A 546 -29.79 13.03 -24.29
CA ASP A 546 -29.64 11.63 -23.90
C ASP A 546 -30.86 11.08 -23.11
N LEU A 547 -31.93 11.85 -22.95
CA LEU A 547 -33.21 11.43 -22.37
C LEU A 547 -34.23 11.16 -23.49
N GLU A 548 -35.15 10.21 -23.26
CA GLU A 548 -36.26 9.99 -24.17
C GLU A 548 -37.02 11.30 -24.41
N GLN A 549 -37.38 11.59 -25.67
CA GLN A 549 -38.01 12.87 -26.08
C GLN A 549 -39.23 13.25 -25.25
N HIS A 550 -39.94 12.27 -24.69
CA HIS A 550 -41.08 12.49 -23.79
C HIS A 550 -40.65 13.06 -22.44
N ALA A 551 -39.65 12.45 -21.79
CA ALA A 551 -39.14 12.90 -20.50
C ALA A 551 -38.54 14.31 -20.59
N ALA A 552 -37.74 14.60 -21.63
CA ALA A 552 -37.17 15.93 -21.83
C ALA A 552 -38.25 17.02 -21.98
N ARG A 553 -39.38 16.71 -22.64
CA ARG A 553 -40.53 17.63 -22.79
C ARG A 553 -41.27 17.85 -21.47
N GLU A 554 -41.50 16.81 -20.67
CA GLU A 554 -42.12 16.94 -19.34
C GLU A 554 -41.23 17.72 -18.37
N ILE A 555 -39.92 17.46 -18.38
CA ILE A 555 -38.93 18.20 -17.58
C ILE A 555 -38.92 19.69 -17.94
N CYS A 556 -38.88 20.02 -19.24
CA CYS A 556 -38.98 21.42 -19.68
C CYS A 556 -40.30 22.06 -19.28
N THR A 557 -41.43 21.34 -19.39
CA THR A 557 -42.75 21.87 -19.03
C THR A 557 -42.86 22.10 -17.52
N PHE A 558 -42.27 21.20 -16.73
CA PHE A 558 -42.22 21.28 -15.27
C PHE A 558 -41.31 22.42 -14.79
N LEU A 559 -40.10 22.53 -15.33
CA LEU A 559 -39.17 23.63 -15.04
C LEU A 559 -39.78 24.97 -15.46
N GLN A 560 -40.43 25.04 -16.63
CA GLN A 560 -41.13 26.25 -17.07
C GLN A 560 -42.25 26.62 -16.11
N LYS A 561 -43.08 25.66 -15.68
CA LYS A 561 -44.20 25.89 -14.76
C LYS A 561 -43.73 26.38 -13.39
N ARG A 562 -42.66 25.80 -12.83
CA ARG A 562 -42.09 26.20 -11.53
C ARG A 562 -41.25 27.48 -11.59
N LEU A 563 -40.59 27.78 -12.72
CA LEU A 563 -39.85 29.03 -12.91
C LEU A 563 -40.79 30.20 -13.28
N SER A 564 -41.98 29.92 -13.84
CA SER A 564 -42.99 30.93 -14.14
C SER A 564 -43.86 31.34 -12.95
N ASP A 565 -43.95 30.49 -11.92
CA ASP A 565 -44.59 30.82 -10.64
C ASP A 565 -43.62 31.70 -9.81
N ASN A 566 -43.57 32.99 -10.19
CA ASN A 566 -42.55 33.99 -9.83
C ASN A 566 -42.40 34.30 -8.32
N ASP A 567 -43.35 33.89 -7.47
CA ASP A 567 -43.39 34.35 -6.08
C ASP A 567 -42.36 33.65 -5.15
N ASP A 568 -41.91 32.43 -5.48
CA ASP A 568 -40.93 31.70 -4.65
C ASP A 568 -39.46 32.06 -4.96
N LEU A 569 -39.15 32.50 -6.19
CA LEU A 569 -37.81 32.95 -6.60
C LEU A 569 -37.49 34.36 -6.10
N ILE A 570 -38.51 35.24 -6.05
CA ILE A 570 -38.39 36.61 -5.53
C ILE A 570 -38.16 36.60 -4.01
N ALA A 571 -38.72 35.62 -3.30
CA ALA A 571 -38.49 35.44 -1.87
C ALA A 571 -37.06 34.99 -1.53
N LEU A 572 -36.36 34.31 -2.46
CA LEU A 572 -35.11 33.65 -2.12
C LEU A 572 -33.86 34.53 -2.27
N HIS A 573 -33.70 35.43 -3.25
CA HIS A 573 -32.53 36.33 -3.31
C HIS A 573 -32.67 37.51 -4.31
N GLY A 574 -33.72 38.33 -4.19
CA GLY A 574 -33.93 39.49 -5.08
C GLY A 574 -32.75 40.49 -5.20
N ARG A 575 -31.83 40.53 -4.22
CA ARG A 575 -30.63 41.40 -4.27
C ARG A 575 -29.38 40.75 -4.87
N GLU A 576 -29.29 39.43 -4.97
CA GLU A 576 -28.10 38.77 -5.52
C GLU A 576 -28.21 38.54 -7.03
N VAL A 577 -29.42 38.30 -7.53
CA VAL A 577 -29.64 38.11 -8.99
C VAL A 577 -29.40 39.40 -9.76
N GLU A 578 -29.93 40.54 -9.29
CA GLU A 578 -29.64 41.86 -9.87
C GLU A 578 -28.15 42.19 -9.80
N ARG A 579 -27.50 41.90 -8.66
CA ARG A 579 -26.07 42.17 -8.46
C ARG A 579 -25.18 41.34 -9.39
N TYR A 580 -25.49 40.07 -9.61
CA TYR A 580 -24.73 39.21 -10.53
C TYR A 580 -24.95 39.55 -12.01
N GLN A 581 -26.17 39.94 -12.40
CA GLN A 581 -26.43 40.42 -13.75
C GLN A 581 -25.67 41.73 -14.04
N GLN A 582 -25.62 42.63 -13.05
CA GLN A 582 -24.84 43.86 -13.11
C GLN A 582 -23.32 43.59 -13.13
N GLU A 583 -22.81 42.65 -12.33
CA GLU A 583 -21.39 42.26 -12.35
C GLU A 583 -20.97 41.58 -13.66
N GLY A 584 -21.85 40.76 -14.26
CA GLY A 584 -21.66 40.19 -15.59
C GLY A 584 -21.61 41.25 -16.69
N LEU A 585 -22.50 42.24 -16.64
CA LEU A 585 -22.51 43.38 -17.55
C LEU A 585 -21.26 44.26 -17.38
N ILE A 586 -20.85 44.57 -16.16
CA ILE A 586 -19.62 45.31 -15.85
C ILE A 586 -18.40 44.59 -16.44
N ARG A 587 -18.33 43.27 -16.23
CA ARG A 587 -17.23 42.45 -16.73
C ARG A 587 -17.19 42.46 -18.25
N TYR A 588 -18.34 42.29 -18.90
CA TYR A 588 -18.45 42.30 -20.35
C TYR A 588 -18.10 43.67 -20.97
N LEU A 589 -18.59 44.77 -20.40
CA LEU A 589 -18.23 46.15 -20.80
C LEU A 589 -16.73 46.46 -20.62
N ARG A 590 -16.07 45.80 -19.66
CA ARG A 590 -14.61 45.93 -19.41
C ARG A 590 -13.77 44.99 -20.27
N GLU A 591 -14.33 43.85 -20.71
CA GLU A 591 -13.66 42.83 -21.53
C GLU A 591 -13.78 43.11 -23.03
N LEU A 592 -14.82 43.83 -23.48
CA LEU A 592 -14.86 44.49 -24.79
C LEU A 592 -13.67 45.47 -24.90
N LYS A 593 -12.60 45.06 -25.58
CA LYS A 593 -11.36 45.84 -25.76
C LYS A 593 -11.56 47.05 -26.70
N TYR A 594 -12.41 48.02 -26.34
CA TYR A 594 -12.52 49.29 -27.07
C TYR A 594 -12.31 50.50 -26.14
N PRO A 595 -11.45 51.47 -26.50
CA PRO A 595 -11.14 52.65 -25.68
C PRO A 595 -12.28 53.67 -25.58
N LEU A 596 -13.49 53.36 -26.08
CA LEU A 596 -14.54 54.34 -26.35
C LEU A 596 -15.51 54.55 -25.17
N VAL A 597 -15.88 53.52 -24.38
CA VAL A 597 -16.77 53.72 -23.22
C VAL A 597 -15.97 54.25 -22.03
N PRO A 598 -16.15 55.51 -21.59
CA PRO A 598 -15.41 56.06 -20.46
C PRO A 598 -15.72 55.29 -19.19
N ARG A 599 -14.69 55.00 -18.37
CA ARG A 599 -14.87 54.28 -17.10
C ARG A 599 -15.89 54.95 -16.17
N SER A 600 -16.06 56.27 -16.28
CA SER A 600 -17.05 57.05 -15.54
C SER A 600 -18.48 56.64 -15.86
N CYS A 601 -18.76 56.19 -17.08
CA CYS A 601 -20.11 55.87 -17.56
C CYS A 601 -20.51 54.40 -17.34
N VAL A 602 -19.56 53.53 -16.96
CA VAL A 602 -19.82 52.09 -16.76
C VAL A 602 -20.89 51.86 -15.68
N ASN A 603 -20.84 52.61 -14.59
CA ASN A 603 -21.83 52.46 -13.52
C ASN A 603 -23.21 52.98 -13.96
N ASP A 604 -23.27 54.05 -14.74
CA ASP A 604 -24.55 54.62 -15.23
C ASP A 604 -25.23 53.69 -16.24
N ILE A 605 -24.44 53.08 -17.14
CA ILE A 605 -24.93 52.05 -18.07
C ILE A 605 -25.44 50.83 -17.29
N VAL A 606 -24.70 50.37 -16.29
CA VAL A 606 -25.07 49.19 -15.50
C VAL A 606 -26.30 49.44 -14.64
N ASN A 607 -26.44 50.64 -14.11
CA ASN A 607 -27.61 51.06 -13.34
C ASN A 607 -28.86 51.23 -14.20
N ARG A 608 -28.71 51.57 -15.49
CA ARG A 608 -29.86 51.80 -16.39
C ARG A 608 -30.32 50.54 -17.12
N TYR A 609 -29.40 49.65 -17.48
CA TYR A 609 -29.72 48.46 -18.27
C TYR A 609 -29.71 47.16 -17.46
N HIS A 610 -29.03 47.07 -16.32
CA HIS A 610 -29.01 45.91 -15.41
C HIS A 610 -28.40 44.60 -15.95
N ASN A 611 -28.52 44.28 -17.25
CA ASN A 611 -27.95 43.09 -17.88
C ASN A 611 -27.57 43.34 -19.36
N LEU A 612 -26.97 42.35 -20.01
CA LEU A 612 -26.46 42.47 -21.38
C LEU A 612 -27.57 42.51 -22.44
N GLU A 613 -28.66 41.80 -22.20
CA GLU A 613 -29.76 41.64 -23.17
C GLU A 613 -30.56 42.93 -23.32
N SER A 614 -30.85 43.61 -22.21
CA SER A 614 -31.46 44.96 -22.21
C SER A 614 -30.55 46.01 -22.84
N LEU A 615 -29.23 45.90 -22.69
CA LEU A 615 -28.27 46.77 -23.35
C LEU A 615 -28.22 46.52 -24.88
N GLN A 616 -28.31 45.25 -25.31
CA GLN A 616 -28.36 44.88 -26.74
C GLN A 616 -29.64 45.35 -27.45
N GLN A 617 -30.70 45.59 -26.67
CA GLN A 617 -31.99 46.11 -27.14
C GLN A 617 -32.09 47.64 -27.05
N ALA A 618 -31.14 48.31 -26.40
CA ALA A 618 -31.12 49.77 -26.28
C ALA A 618 -30.99 50.43 -27.65
N ASN A 619 -31.74 51.52 -27.85
CA ASN A 619 -31.56 52.34 -29.04
C ASN A 619 -30.36 53.31 -28.86
N PRO A 620 -29.73 53.78 -29.96
CA PRO A 620 -28.54 54.63 -29.87
C PRO A 620 -28.75 55.90 -29.03
N GLN A 621 -29.95 56.49 -29.05
CA GLN A 621 -30.26 57.72 -28.33
C GLN A 621 -30.36 57.49 -26.81
N GLU A 622 -30.95 56.38 -26.39
CA GLU A 622 -31.04 56.00 -24.96
C GLU A 622 -29.66 55.68 -24.36
N PHE A 623 -28.78 55.06 -25.15
CA PHE A 623 -27.41 54.77 -24.71
C PHE A 623 -26.58 56.05 -24.55
N LEU A 624 -26.76 57.02 -25.44
CA LEU A 624 -26.13 58.35 -25.34
C LEU A 624 -26.53 59.10 -24.07
N ASP A 625 -27.78 58.95 -23.62
CA ASP A 625 -28.27 59.56 -22.38
C ASP A 625 -27.64 58.93 -21.12
N ALA A 626 -27.06 57.73 -21.22
CA ALA A 626 -26.32 57.06 -20.15
C ALA A 626 -24.80 57.27 -20.26
N CYS A 627 -24.30 57.56 -21.45
CA CYS A 627 -22.89 57.71 -21.77
C CYS A 627 -22.69 58.72 -22.90
N PRO A 628 -22.45 60.01 -22.58
CA PRO A 628 -22.34 61.06 -23.60
C PRO A 628 -21.10 60.83 -24.48
N MET A 629 -21.32 60.42 -25.74
CA MET A 629 -20.29 60.14 -26.75
C MET A 629 -20.77 60.61 -28.14
N GLU A 630 -19.94 60.49 -29.17
CA GLU A 630 -20.37 60.78 -30.54
C GLU A 630 -21.28 59.65 -31.08
N LEU A 631 -22.38 60.01 -31.78
CA LEU A 631 -23.43 59.07 -32.20
C LEU A 631 -22.90 57.89 -33.05
N VAL A 632 -21.84 58.15 -33.84
CA VAL A 632 -21.16 57.17 -34.70
C VAL A 632 -20.45 56.09 -33.87
N GLU A 633 -19.89 56.43 -32.71
CA GLU A 633 -19.20 55.49 -31.83
C GLU A 633 -20.19 54.56 -31.11
N VAL A 634 -21.40 55.07 -30.83
CA VAL A 634 -22.49 54.31 -30.20
C VAL A 634 -23.06 53.25 -31.14
N GLU A 635 -23.27 53.60 -32.41
CA GLU A 635 -23.74 52.63 -33.42
C GLU A 635 -22.74 51.48 -33.65
N GLU A 636 -21.43 51.77 -33.60
CA GLU A 636 -20.39 50.75 -33.76
C GLU A 636 -20.34 49.77 -32.57
N ILE A 637 -20.53 50.28 -31.34
CA ILE A 637 -20.60 49.46 -30.12
C ILE A 637 -21.84 48.54 -30.17
N LEU A 638 -23.02 49.10 -30.45
CA LEU A 638 -24.27 48.34 -30.51
C LEU A 638 -24.28 47.28 -31.63
N ASN A 639 -23.58 47.52 -32.74
CA ASN A 639 -23.44 46.52 -33.81
C ASN A 639 -22.49 45.36 -33.45
N LYS A 640 -21.39 45.61 -32.73
CA LYS A 640 -20.49 44.54 -32.26
C LYS A 640 -21.12 43.67 -31.17
N LEU A 641 -21.95 44.26 -30.31
CA LEU A 641 -22.75 43.54 -29.31
C LEU A 641 -23.68 42.47 -29.92
N LYS A 642 -23.94 42.53 -31.24
CA LYS A 642 -24.81 41.61 -31.98
C LYS A 642 -24.05 40.61 -32.86
N LEU A 643 -22.72 40.65 -32.91
CA LEU A 643 -21.87 39.87 -33.83
C LEU A 643 -20.57 39.42 -33.15
N GLU A 644 -20.54 38.32 -32.40
CA GLU A 644 -19.25 37.73 -31.99
C GLU A 644 -19.12 36.26 -32.44
N LYS A 645 -18.23 36.05 -33.43
CA LYS A 645 -17.58 34.78 -33.79
C LYS A 645 -16.11 34.84 -33.35
N GLU A 646 -15.60 33.68 -32.92
CA GLU A 646 -14.25 33.24 -32.53
C GLU A 646 -13.08 34.22 -32.23
N PRO A 647 -12.20 33.90 -31.26
CA PRO A 647 -11.10 34.77 -30.86
C PRO A 647 -9.99 34.82 -31.93
N SER A 648 -9.64 36.04 -32.35
CA SER A 648 -8.51 36.30 -33.26
C SER A 648 -7.16 35.80 -32.72
N GLU A 649 -6.22 35.51 -33.62
CA GLU A 649 -4.82 35.13 -33.33
C GLU A 649 -4.12 36.05 -32.31
N TYR A 650 -4.51 37.34 -32.28
CA TYR A 650 -4.00 38.32 -31.34
C TYR A 650 -4.36 38.02 -29.88
N ASP A 651 -5.55 37.45 -29.63
CA ASP A 651 -5.99 37.10 -28.28
C ASP A 651 -5.27 35.85 -27.75
N GLN A 652 -4.95 34.90 -28.63
CA GLN A 652 -4.15 33.72 -28.30
C GLN A 652 -2.70 34.10 -27.95
N ALA A 653 -2.09 35.04 -28.71
CA ALA A 653 -0.75 35.55 -28.44
C ALA A 653 -0.66 36.30 -27.09
N GLN A 654 -1.68 37.07 -26.73
CA GLN A 654 -1.72 37.76 -25.43
C GLN A 654 -1.90 36.79 -24.25
N LYS A 655 -2.72 35.74 -24.41
CA LYS A 655 -2.91 34.70 -23.39
C LYS A 655 -1.63 33.90 -23.14
N LEU A 656 -0.93 33.49 -24.19
CA LEU A 656 0.36 32.81 -24.09
C LEU A 656 1.42 33.69 -23.42
N ALA A 657 1.51 34.96 -23.81
CA ALA A 657 2.46 35.91 -23.23
C ALA A 657 2.15 36.27 -21.76
N ARG A 658 0.88 36.19 -21.34
CA ARG A 658 0.45 36.38 -19.95
C ARG A 658 0.77 35.15 -19.11
N PHE A 659 0.42 33.96 -19.59
CA PHE A 659 0.73 32.68 -18.95
C PHE A 659 2.23 32.56 -18.61
N LEU A 660 3.11 32.87 -19.56
CA LEU A 660 4.56 32.77 -19.35
C LEU A 660 5.11 33.84 -18.39
N ARG A 661 4.48 35.02 -18.31
CA ARG A 661 4.85 36.06 -17.33
C ARG A 661 4.42 35.70 -15.92
N GLU A 662 3.21 35.16 -15.77
CA GLU A 662 2.66 34.73 -14.47
C GLU A 662 3.47 33.58 -13.86
N LYS A 663 4.08 32.72 -14.69
CA LYS A 663 4.96 31.64 -14.24
C LYS A 663 6.43 32.06 -14.03
N GLN A 664 6.71 33.37 -13.98
CA GLN A 664 8.04 33.98 -13.77
C GLN A 664 9.12 33.58 -14.80
N THR A 665 8.75 32.99 -15.93
CA THR A 665 9.65 32.70 -17.04
C THR A 665 9.76 33.94 -17.94
N SER A 666 10.69 34.84 -17.66
CA SER A 666 10.91 36.08 -18.41
C SER A 666 11.59 35.86 -19.77
N VAL A 667 10.94 35.16 -20.72
CA VAL A 667 11.64 34.67 -21.92
C VAL A 667 11.11 35.18 -23.27
N LEU A 668 9.88 35.70 -23.39
CA LEU A 668 9.33 36.12 -24.71
C LEU A 668 8.85 37.58 -24.74
N ASN A 669 9.23 38.29 -25.80
CA ASN A 669 8.65 39.58 -26.16
C ASN A 669 7.39 39.38 -27.04
N LYS A 670 6.65 40.48 -27.28
CA LYS A 670 5.37 40.45 -28.02
C LYS A 670 5.51 39.85 -29.42
N GLN A 671 6.57 40.22 -30.14
CA GLN A 671 6.82 39.78 -31.52
C GLN A 671 7.17 38.28 -31.59
N GLN A 672 7.87 37.77 -30.59
CA GLN A 672 8.19 36.35 -30.44
C GLN A 672 6.95 35.50 -30.10
N ALA A 673 6.07 35.99 -29.23
CA ALA A 673 4.82 35.31 -28.90
C ALA A 673 3.86 35.23 -30.10
N GLU A 674 3.75 36.30 -30.89
CA GLU A 674 2.96 36.34 -32.11
C GLU A 674 3.53 35.41 -33.21
N SER A 675 4.85 35.24 -33.26
CA SER A 675 5.50 34.33 -34.22
C SER A 675 5.27 32.85 -33.86
N LEU A 676 5.24 32.52 -32.57
CA LEU A 676 4.90 31.16 -32.11
C LEU A 676 3.44 30.80 -32.36
N VAL A 677 2.50 31.71 -32.10
CA VAL A 677 1.06 31.45 -32.33
C VAL A 677 0.76 31.24 -33.82
N ARG A 678 1.45 31.99 -34.70
CA ARG A 678 1.33 31.79 -36.15
C ARG A 678 1.90 30.45 -36.62
N ALA A 679 2.99 29.99 -36.01
CA ALA A 679 3.63 28.72 -36.38
C ALA A 679 2.93 27.50 -35.78
N PHE A 680 2.33 27.64 -34.59
CA PHE A 680 1.72 26.55 -33.83
C PHE A 680 0.25 26.85 -33.59
N SER A 681 -0.60 26.28 -34.44
CA SER A 681 -2.05 26.47 -34.42
C SER A 681 -2.74 25.99 -33.13
N THR A 682 -2.05 25.19 -32.31
CA THR A 682 -2.54 24.70 -31.01
C THR A 682 -1.43 24.61 -29.97
N LEU A 683 -1.78 24.67 -28.68
CA LEU A 683 -0.83 24.48 -27.59
C LEU A 683 -0.13 23.10 -27.67
N ASN A 684 -0.82 22.04 -28.08
CA ASN A 684 -0.23 20.71 -28.25
C ASN A 684 0.82 20.64 -29.36
N SER A 685 0.65 21.41 -30.45
CA SER A 685 1.66 21.51 -31.50
C SER A 685 2.93 22.24 -31.02
N LEU A 686 2.79 23.24 -30.14
CA LEU A 686 3.91 23.93 -29.51
C LEU A 686 4.63 23.04 -28.48
N LEU A 687 3.89 22.21 -27.75
CA LEU A 687 4.43 21.30 -26.72
C LEU A 687 5.23 20.13 -27.29
N SER A 688 5.03 19.78 -28.56
CA SER A 688 5.79 18.75 -29.29
C SER A 688 6.96 19.32 -30.10
N ALA A 689 7.17 20.64 -30.07
CA ALA A 689 8.24 21.30 -30.81
C ALA A 689 9.62 20.95 -30.25
N THR A 690 10.57 20.70 -31.16
CA THR A 690 11.99 20.51 -30.83
C THR A 690 12.72 21.85 -30.74
N LYS A 691 13.87 21.87 -30.06
CA LYS A 691 14.75 23.06 -30.03
C LYS A 691 15.07 23.55 -31.44
N SER A 692 15.34 22.64 -32.37
CA SER A 692 15.59 22.92 -33.80
C SER A 692 14.41 23.64 -34.48
N SER A 693 13.19 23.16 -34.30
CA SER A 693 12.00 23.76 -34.94
C SER A 693 11.65 25.17 -34.44
N VAL A 694 12.07 25.55 -33.23
CA VAL A 694 11.83 26.90 -32.70
C VAL A 694 12.91 27.88 -33.13
N VAL A 695 14.15 27.42 -33.35
CA VAL A 695 15.28 28.25 -33.82
C VAL A 695 15.10 28.71 -35.27
N GLU A 696 14.34 27.96 -36.07
CA GLU A 696 14.04 28.32 -37.45
C GLU A 696 12.97 29.43 -37.58
N LEU A 697 12.35 29.84 -36.47
CA LEU A 697 11.37 30.94 -36.44
C LEU A 697 12.04 32.30 -36.28
N ASP A 698 11.56 33.28 -37.04
CA ASP A 698 12.14 34.63 -37.05
C ASP A 698 12.05 35.31 -35.67
N GLY A 699 13.17 35.88 -35.22
CA GLY A 699 13.29 36.50 -33.88
C GLY A 699 13.66 35.56 -32.72
N PHE A 700 13.95 34.28 -32.96
CA PHE A 700 14.44 33.33 -31.95
C PHE A 700 15.90 32.93 -32.20
N ASP A 701 16.79 33.22 -31.23
CA ASP A 701 18.17 32.70 -31.27
C ASP A 701 18.29 31.30 -30.64
N LYS A 702 19.40 30.61 -30.93
CA LYS A 702 19.66 29.24 -30.46
C LYS A 702 19.66 29.11 -28.94
N ARG A 703 20.12 30.12 -28.19
CA ARG A 703 20.12 30.12 -26.72
C ARG A 703 18.73 30.38 -26.16
N LEU A 704 17.97 31.29 -26.75
CA LEU A 704 16.61 31.64 -26.33
C LEU A 704 15.62 30.49 -26.57
N ALA A 705 15.69 29.86 -27.74
CA ALA A 705 14.90 28.69 -28.08
C ALA A 705 15.23 27.50 -27.16
N THR A 706 16.52 27.30 -26.82
CA THR A 706 16.95 26.27 -25.86
C THR A 706 16.31 26.49 -24.49
N ARG A 707 16.40 27.71 -23.94
CA ARG A 707 15.81 28.05 -22.62
C ARG A 707 14.29 27.95 -22.61
N PHE A 708 13.64 28.32 -23.72
CA PHE A 708 12.18 28.22 -23.87
C PHE A 708 11.71 26.75 -23.84
N VAL A 709 12.32 25.88 -24.64
CA VAL A 709 11.98 24.45 -24.68
C VAL A 709 12.32 23.77 -23.35
N ASP A 710 13.46 24.08 -22.74
CA ASP A 710 13.85 23.51 -21.44
C ASP A 710 12.88 23.92 -20.32
N SER A 711 12.37 25.16 -20.34
CA SER A 711 11.38 25.64 -19.35
C SER A 711 10.01 24.94 -19.52
N LEU A 712 9.59 24.72 -20.77
CA LEU A 712 8.38 23.96 -21.08
C LEU A 712 8.51 22.49 -20.67
N GLN A 713 9.65 21.86 -20.96
CA GLN A 713 9.94 20.47 -20.57
C GLN A 713 10.02 20.31 -19.04
N TYR A 714 10.65 21.26 -18.35
CA TYR A 714 10.66 21.32 -16.88
C TYR A 714 9.23 21.45 -16.31
N TYR A 715 8.36 22.27 -16.91
CA TYR A 715 6.95 22.36 -16.49
C TYR A 715 6.18 21.05 -16.74
N LEU A 716 6.45 20.35 -17.84
CA LEU A 716 5.85 19.05 -18.14
C LEU A 716 6.29 17.95 -17.16
N SER A 717 7.54 17.99 -16.67
CA SER A 717 8.05 17.04 -15.67
C SER A 717 7.36 17.15 -14.30
N LYS A 718 6.55 18.19 -14.05
CA LYS A 718 5.75 18.38 -12.83
C LYS A 718 4.32 17.81 -12.90
N LYS A 719 3.93 17.11 -13.96
CA LYS A 719 2.62 16.45 -14.05
C LYS A 719 2.67 15.03 -13.49
N GLU A 720 1.78 14.70 -12.56
CA GLU A 720 1.38 13.30 -12.34
C GLU A 720 0.53 12.86 -13.54
N ARG A 721 1.09 11.98 -14.39
CA ARG A 721 0.42 11.36 -15.55
C ARG A 721 0.60 9.86 -15.49
N ILE A 722 -0.41 9.11 -15.91
CA ILE A 722 -0.23 7.69 -16.24
C ILE A 722 0.38 7.63 -17.66
N GLY A 723 1.67 7.29 -17.76
CA GLY A 723 2.33 7.10 -19.05
C GLY A 723 1.66 5.97 -19.85
N GLU A 724 1.72 6.02 -21.18
CA GLU A 724 1.04 5.06 -22.07
C GLU A 724 1.40 3.60 -21.74
N GLU A 725 2.68 3.29 -21.52
CA GLU A 725 3.13 1.96 -21.11
C GLU A 725 2.55 1.56 -19.74
N ASN A 726 2.53 2.48 -18.77
CA ASN A 726 1.96 2.24 -17.45
C ASN A 726 0.44 2.06 -17.51
N ALA A 727 -0.25 2.73 -18.43
CA ALA A 727 -1.69 2.61 -18.63
C ALA A 727 -2.05 1.25 -19.21
N ILE A 728 -1.28 0.76 -20.19
CA ILE A 728 -1.41 -0.59 -20.74
C ILE A 728 -1.18 -1.63 -19.64
N GLN A 729 -0.09 -1.49 -18.88
CA GLN A 729 0.23 -2.44 -17.80
C GLN A 729 -0.83 -2.43 -16.70
N LEU A 730 -1.34 -1.24 -16.31
CA LEU A 730 -2.39 -1.12 -15.32
C LEU A 730 -3.70 -1.76 -15.79
N ALA A 731 -4.11 -1.52 -17.04
CA ALA A 731 -5.29 -2.16 -17.62
C ALA A 731 -5.13 -3.70 -17.63
N ALA A 732 -3.95 -4.19 -18.01
CA ALA A 732 -3.65 -5.63 -17.97
C ALA A 732 -3.72 -6.20 -16.54
N ASN A 733 -3.17 -5.49 -15.55
CA ASN A 733 -3.21 -5.90 -14.15
C ASN A 733 -4.64 -5.92 -13.58
N ILE A 734 -5.48 -4.94 -13.95
CA ILE A 734 -6.91 -4.93 -13.62
C ILE A 734 -7.61 -6.15 -14.23
N GLN A 735 -7.37 -6.47 -15.50
CA GLN A 735 -8.00 -7.66 -16.09
C GLN A 735 -7.50 -8.96 -15.45
N LYS A 736 -6.20 -9.05 -15.13
CA LYS A 736 -5.59 -10.19 -14.45
C LYS A 736 -6.21 -10.45 -13.08
N SER A 737 -6.57 -9.41 -12.33
CA SER A 737 -7.11 -9.54 -10.97
C SER A 737 -8.50 -10.18 -10.89
N LYS A 738 -9.19 -10.37 -12.03
CA LYS A 738 -10.44 -11.14 -12.10
C LYS A 738 -10.25 -12.61 -11.72
N ASN A 739 -9.06 -13.16 -11.93
CA ASN A 739 -8.69 -14.50 -11.52
C ASN A 739 -8.13 -14.45 -10.09
N THR A 740 -8.96 -14.82 -9.11
CA THR A 740 -8.65 -14.66 -7.69
C THR A 740 -9.18 -15.84 -6.88
N THR A 741 -9.27 -15.71 -5.55
CA THR A 741 -9.94 -16.67 -4.67
C THR A 741 -11.18 -16.04 -4.04
N LEU A 742 -12.18 -16.85 -3.67
CA LEU A 742 -13.39 -16.36 -3.01
C LEU A 742 -13.03 -15.58 -1.73
N ALA A 743 -12.07 -16.05 -0.95
CA ALA A 743 -11.59 -15.37 0.26
C ALA A 743 -11.07 -13.95 -0.04
N ARG A 744 -10.23 -13.81 -1.07
CA ARG A 744 -9.65 -12.53 -1.48
C ARG A 744 -10.70 -11.58 -2.04
N PHE A 745 -11.66 -12.10 -2.80
CA PHE A 745 -12.78 -11.32 -3.31
C PHE A 745 -13.66 -10.79 -2.17
N VAL A 746 -14.08 -11.65 -1.24
CA VAL A 746 -14.90 -11.27 -0.07
C VAL A 746 -14.16 -10.26 0.81
N PHE A 747 -12.86 -10.46 1.04
CA PHE A 747 -12.04 -9.49 1.76
C PHE A 747 -12.00 -8.14 1.02
N GLY A 748 -11.84 -8.15 -0.30
CA GLY A 748 -11.83 -6.95 -1.14
C GLY A 748 -13.11 -6.12 -1.09
N LEU A 749 -14.28 -6.73 -0.85
CA LEU A 749 -15.56 -6.03 -0.71
C LEU A 749 -15.58 -5.03 0.48
N GLY A 750 -14.67 -5.21 1.45
CA GLY A 750 -14.56 -4.28 2.58
C GLY A 750 -15.81 -4.27 3.47
N ILE A 751 -16.39 -5.46 3.72
CA ILE A 751 -17.49 -5.65 4.67
C ILE A 751 -16.97 -5.30 6.08
N PRO A 752 -17.71 -4.49 6.87
CA PRO A 752 -17.27 -4.11 8.23
C PRO A 752 -16.96 -5.34 9.10
N GLU A 753 -15.85 -5.27 9.85
CA GLU A 753 -15.34 -6.35 10.73
C GLU A 753 -14.94 -7.66 10.05
N VAL A 754 -15.03 -7.76 8.71
CA VAL A 754 -14.53 -8.92 7.96
C VAL A 754 -13.07 -8.70 7.58
N GLY A 755 -12.16 -9.29 8.36
CA GLY A 755 -10.73 -9.34 8.07
C GLY A 755 -10.35 -10.45 7.10
N GLU A 756 -9.06 -10.54 6.75
CA GLU A 756 -8.54 -11.55 5.81
C GLU A 756 -8.79 -12.99 6.32
N ALA A 757 -8.51 -13.26 7.60
CA ALA A 757 -8.74 -14.57 8.21
C ALA A 757 -10.24 -14.93 8.23
N THR A 758 -11.10 -13.98 8.59
CA THR A 758 -12.55 -14.16 8.57
C THR A 758 -13.05 -14.46 7.16
N ALA A 759 -12.56 -13.75 6.15
CA ALA A 759 -12.91 -14.00 4.75
C ALA A 759 -12.48 -15.39 4.28
N GLN A 760 -11.33 -15.90 4.75
CA GLN A 760 -10.91 -17.28 4.51
C GLN A 760 -11.85 -18.30 5.18
N SER A 761 -12.20 -18.10 6.45
CA SER A 761 -13.15 -18.97 7.16
C SER A 761 -14.53 -18.99 6.49
N LEU A 762 -15.03 -17.82 6.05
CA LEU A 762 -16.27 -17.70 5.31
C LEU A 762 -16.20 -18.41 3.96
N ALA A 763 -15.15 -18.18 3.18
CA ALA A 763 -14.96 -18.85 1.89
C ALA A 763 -14.91 -20.37 2.04
N LYS A 764 -14.19 -20.88 3.05
CA LYS A 764 -14.12 -22.31 3.34
C LYS A 764 -15.47 -22.91 3.75
N ARG A 765 -16.26 -22.18 4.56
CA ARG A 765 -17.56 -22.66 5.05
C ARG A 765 -18.65 -22.64 3.98
N PHE A 766 -18.73 -21.57 3.19
CA PHE A 766 -19.83 -21.34 2.24
C PHE A 766 -19.48 -21.76 0.82
N ARG A 767 -18.19 -21.81 0.46
CA ARG A 767 -17.60 -22.29 -0.82
C ARG A 767 -17.98 -21.50 -2.07
N THR A 768 -19.18 -20.94 -2.11
CA THR A 768 -19.72 -20.13 -3.19
C THR A 768 -20.16 -18.78 -2.68
N LEU A 769 -20.09 -17.77 -3.54
CA LEU A 769 -20.54 -16.43 -3.21
C LEU A 769 -22.06 -16.40 -2.97
N ASP A 770 -22.84 -17.13 -3.77
CA ASP A 770 -24.29 -17.22 -3.61
C ASP A 770 -24.70 -17.80 -2.25
N ALA A 771 -24.02 -18.84 -1.77
CA ALA A 771 -24.28 -19.40 -0.44
C ALA A 771 -24.00 -18.36 0.67
N LEU A 772 -22.88 -17.64 0.56
CA LEU A 772 -22.54 -16.57 1.53
C LEU A 772 -23.54 -15.41 1.48
N MET A 773 -23.98 -15.00 0.29
CA MET A 773 -24.92 -13.89 0.09
C MET A 773 -26.32 -14.15 0.63
N ASN A 774 -26.69 -15.43 0.81
CA ASN A 774 -27.99 -15.85 1.29
C ASN A 774 -27.95 -16.52 2.67
N ALA A 775 -26.79 -16.52 3.34
CA ALA A 775 -26.59 -17.16 4.64
C ALA A 775 -27.42 -16.51 5.75
N SER A 776 -27.98 -17.32 6.65
CA SER A 776 -28.67 -16.83 7.85
C SER A 776 -27.69 -16.32 8.91
N LEU A 777 -28.20 -15.56 9.87
CA LEU A 777 -27.42 -15.09 11.01
C LEU A 777 -26.87 -16.26 11.84
N GLU A 778 -27.65 -17.34 12.01
CA GLU A 778 -27.19 -18.54 12.72
C GLU A 778 -26.10 -19.29 11.95
N GLU A 779 -26.23 -19.38 10.61
CA GLU A 779 -25.22 -20.04 9.77
C GLU A 779 -23.89 -19.30 9.77
N LEU A 780 -23.92 -17.97 9.80
CA LEU A 780 -22.74 -17.12 9.91
C LEU A 780 -22.08 -17.24 11.29
N GLU A 781 -22.86 -17.24 12.38
CA GLU A 781 -22.33 -17.40 13.74
C GLU A 781 -21.74 -18.80 14.01
N ALA A 782 -22.05 -19.79 13.18
CA ALA A 782 -21.45 -21.12 13.24
C ALA A 782 -20.03 -21.19 12.65
N VAL A 783 -19.55 -20.13 12.00
CA VAL A 783 -18.18 -20.04 11.46
C VAL A 783 -17.20 -19.69 12.56
N ASP A 784 -16.08 -20.41 12.63
CA ASP A 784 -14.99 -20.10 13.56
C ASP A 784 -14.53 -18.64 13.36
N ASP A 785 -14.41 -17.89 14.47
CA ASP A 785 -14.08 -16.46 14.53
C ASP A 785 -15.17 -15.48 14.04
N VAL A 786 -16.41 -15.92 13.80
CA VAL A 786 -17.54 -15.04 13.46
C VAL A 786 -18.50 -14.91 14.64
N GLY A 787 -18.47 -13.76 15.31
CA GLY A 787 -19.44 -13.41 16.36
C GLY A 787 -20.64 -12.62 15.83
N LYS A 788 -21.59 -12.36 16.73
CA LYS A 788 -22.86 -11.65 16.45
C LYS A 788 -22.71 -10.31 15.71
N VAL A 789 -21.66 -9.54 16.03
CA VAL A 789 -21.39 -8.26 15.36
C VAL A 789 -21.01 -8.48 13.90
N VAL A 790 -20.14 -9.45 13.63
CA VAL A 790 -19.65 -9.77 12.29
C VAL A 790 -20.78 -10.36 11.44
N SER A 791 -21.54 -11.32 11.97
CA SER A 791 -22.69 -11.93 11.27
C SER A 791 -23.74 -10.87 10.91
N THR A 792 -24.06 -9.97 11.83
CA THR A 792 -25.00 -8.86 11.60
C THR A 792 -24.49 -7.92 10.48
N ASN A 793 -23.20 -7.57 10.49
CA ASN A 793 -22.61 -6.72 9.46
C ASN A 793 -22.65 -7.35 8.07
N ILE A 794 -22.39 -8.67 7.98
CA ILE A 794 -22.48 -9.43 6.74
C ILE A 794 -23.93 -9.46 6.22
N CYS A 795 -24.89 -9.80 7.06
CA CYS A 795 -26.31 -9.79 6.70
C CYS A 795 -26.76 -8.41 6.24
N ASN A 796 -26.42 -7.35 6.97
CA ASN A 796 -26.75 -5.96 6.61
C ASN A 796 -26.12 -5.56 5.27
N PHE A 797 -24.89 -5.99 5.01
CA PHE A 797 -24.20 -5.71 3.75
C PHE A 797 -24.93 -6.33 2.56
N PHE A 798 -25.29 -7.62 2.63
CA PHE A 798 -25.95 -8.33 1.52
C PHE A 798 -27.46 -8.09 1.41
N SER A 799 -28.11 -7.66 2.50
CA SER A 799 -29.51 -7.20 2.49
C SER A 799 -29.67 -5.83 1.82
N ASN A 800 -28.60 -5.05 1.70
CA ASN A 800 -28.61 -3.79 0.99
C ASN A 800 -28.60 -4.04 -0.53
N SER A 801 -29.68 -3.65 -1.22
CA SER A 801 -29.85 -3.89 -2.65
C SER A 801 -28.71 -3.32 -3.50
N LYS A 802 -28.17 -2.14 -3.16
CA LYS A 802 -27.08 -1.51 -3.92
C LYS A 802 -25.76 -2.27 -3.79
N ASN A 803 -25.46 -2.79 -2.60
CA ASN A 803 -24.27 -3.62 -2.41
C ASN A 803 -24.42 -4.94 -3.15
N ARG A 804 -25.61 -5.54 -3.11
CA ARG A 804 -25.92 -6.78 -3.84
C ARG A 804 -25.77 -6.58 -5.35
N GLU A 805 -26.33 -5.50 -5.89
CA GLU A 805 -26.20 -5.12 -7.31
C GLU A 805 -24.73 -4.89 -7.69
N LEU A 806 -23.96 -4.16 -6.87
CA LEU A 806 -22.53 -3.94 -7.12
C LEU A 806 -21.73 -5.25 -7.15
N VAL A 807 -21.98 -6.15 -6.19
CA VAL A 807 -21.31 -7.45 -6.11
C VAL A 807 -21.62 -8.30 -7.34
N LEU A 808 -22.89 -8.38 -7.74
CA LEU A 808 -23.30 -9.13 -8.92
C LEU A 808 -22.71 -8.53 -10.20
N ALA A 809 -22.75 -7.20 -10.35
CA ALA A 809 -22.16 -6.51 -11.49
C ALA A 809 -20.64 -6.73 -11.57
N LEU A 810 -19.93 -6.77 -10.43
CA LEU A 810 -18.52 -7.13 -10.39
C LEU A 810 -18.32 -8.55 -10.91
N VAL A 811 -19.09 -9.53 -10.43
CA VAL A 811 -19.00 -10.92 -10.90
C VAL A 811 -19.26 -11.02 -12.40
N ASP A 812 -20.26 -10.31 -12.91
CA ASP A 812 -20.63 -10.25 -14.33
C ASP A 812 -19.52 -9.67 -15.22
N THR A 813 -18.54 -8.94 -14.67
CA THR A 813 -17.35 -8.52 -15.44
C THR A 813 -16.41 -9.69 -15.79
N GLY A 814 -16.64 -10.88 -15.22
CA GLY A 814 -15.87 -12.09 -15.50
C GLY A 814 -14.92 -12.50 -14.39
N PHE A 815 -15.25 -12.21 -13.13
CA PHE A 815 -14.49 -12.75 -12.00
C PHE A 815 -14.59 -14.27 -11.94
N SER A 816 -13.46 -14.91 -11.66
CA SER A 816 -13.39 -16.35 -11.48
C SER A 816 -12.53 -16.72 -10.28
N TRP A 817 -12.94 -17.78 -9.60
CA TRP A 817 -12.19 -18.42 -8.53
C TRP A 817 -12.46 -19.92 -8.58
N PRO A 818 -11.48 -20.76 -8.22
CA PRO A 818 -11.68 -22.20 -8.17
C PRO A 818 -12.77 -22.54 -7.15
N VAL A 819 -13.74 -23.35 -7.56
CA VAL A 819 -14.70 -23.96 -6.64
C VAL A 819 -13.92 -25.03 -5.87
N GLU A 820 -13.81 -24.87 -4.55
CA GLU A 820 -13.21 -25.92 -3.72
C GLU A 820 -14.04 -27.20 -3.88
N GLU A 821 -13.40 -28.26 -4.40
CA GLU A 821 -14.03 -29.57 -4.53
C GLU A 821 -14.54 -30.04 -3.15
N GLN A 822 -15.62 -30.82 -3.15
CA GLN A 822 -16.03 -31.53 -1.95
C GLN A 822 -14.81 -32.32 -1.45
N GLU A 823 -14.31 -31.99 -0.26
CA GLU A 823 -13.73 -33.04 0.58
C GLU A 823 -14.81 -34.14 0.60
N SER A 824 -14.50 -35.29 -0.01
CA SER A 824 -15.32 -36.49 0.10
C SER A 824 -15.71 -36.65 1.57
N ASP A 825 -16.95 -37.02 1.88
CA ASP A 825 -17.35 -37.35 3.26
C ASP A 825 -16.40 -38.44 3.79
N LEU A 826 -15.31 -38.02 4.40
CA LEU A 826 -14.35 -38.92 5.00
C LEU A 826 -15.08 -39.57 6.19
N PRO A 827 -14.78 -40.84 6.52
CA PRO A 827 -15.62 -41.64 7.42
C PRO A 827 -15.90 -41.01 8.80
N LEU A 828 -15.06 -40.07 9.24
CA LEU A 828 -15.12 -39.44 10.57
C LEU A 828 -15.39 -37.93 10.52
N THR A 829 -15.85 -37.42 9.38
CA THR A 829 -16.20 -36.01 9.20
C THR A 829 -17.20 -35.55 10.27
N GLY A 830 -16.87 -34.44 10.96
CA GLY A 830 -17.70 -33.86 12.02
C GLY A 830 -17.52 -34.46 13.42
N GLN A 831 -16.74 -35.54 13.56
CA GLN A 831 -16.48 -36.16 14.87
C GLN A 831 -15.25 -35.56 15.56
N THR A 832 -15.31 -35.40 16.88
CA THR A 832 -14.20 -34.98 17.73
C THR A 832 -13.63 -36.15 18.52
N TRP A 833 -12.34 -36.42 18.33
CA TRP A 833 -11.62 -37.53 18.94
C TRP A 833 -10.55 -37.04 19.91
N VAL A 834 -10.32 -37.76 21.02
CA VAL A 834 -9.23 -37.46 21.96
C VAL A 834 -8.38 -38.70 22.14
N ILE A 835 -7.06 -38.58 21.98
CA ILE A 835 -6.12 -39.67 22.21
C ILE A 835 -5.42 -39.46 23.56
N THR A 836 -5.39 -40.49 24.41
CA THR A 836 -4.73 -40.47 25.72
C THR A 836 -4.07 -41.82 26.03
N GLY A 837 -3.02 -41.82 26.85
CA GLY A 837 -2.22 -43.01 27.15
C GLY A 837 -1.25 -43.42 26.03
N THR A 838 -0.55 -44.52 26.25
CA THR A 838 0.41 -45.13 25.31
C THR A 838 -0.32 -46.16 24.44
N LEU A 839 -0.30 -45.95 23.12
CA LEU A 839 -0.91 -46.82 22.12
C LEU A 839 0.14 -47.71 21.44
N SER A 840 -0.33 -48.72 20.73
CA SER A 840 0.46 -49.59 19.83
C SER A 840 1.11 -48.80 18.68
N ILE A 841 0.43 -47.78 18.16
CA ILE A 841 0.98 -46.80 17.19
C ILE A 841 1.32 -45.47 17.87
N ARG A 842 2.24 -44.68 17.27
CA ARG A 842 2.63 -43.39 17.87
C ARG A 842 1.44 -42.42 17.88
N ARG A 843 1.21 -41.70 18.99
CA ARG A 843 0.09 -40.77 19.11
C ARG A 843 -0.02 -39.73 17.98
N PRO A 844 1.08 -39.12 17.48
CA PRO A 844 1.01 -38.21 16.34
C PRO A 844 0.56 -38.89 15.04
N GLU A 845 0.97 -40.13 14.83
CA GLU A 845 0.60 -40.96 13.68
C GLU A 845 -0.89 -41.35 13.76
N ALA A 846 -1.35 -41.80 14.93
CA ALA A 846 -2.78 -42.02 15.21
C ALA A 846 -3.62 -40.75 14.97
N ALA A 847 -3.12 -39.60 15.43
CA ALA A 847 -3.79 -38.32 15.25
C ALA A 847 -3.82 -37.90 13.77
N GLN A 848 -2.77 -38.21 13.01
CA GLN A 848 -2.69 -37.94 11.59
C GLN A 848 -3.65 -38.83 10.80
N ILE A 849 -3.71 -40.13 11.10
CA ILE A 849 -4.65 -41.06 10.47
C ILE A 849 -6.10 -40.63 10.73
N LEU A 850 -6.43 -40.27 11.99
CA LEU A 850 -7.76 -39.77 12.33
C LEU A 850 -8.12 -38.47 11.58
N LYS A 851 -7.16 -37.54 11.44
CA LYS A 851 -7.34 -36.31 10.66
C LYS A 851 -7.51 -36.60 9.16
N GLN A 852 -6.75 -37.54 8.61
CA GLN A 852 -6.88 -38.01 7.22
C GLN A 852 -8.24 -38.68 6.96
N LEU A 853 -8.87 -39.22 8.00
CA LEU A 853 -10.23 -39.77 7.96
C LEU A 853 -11.32 -38.74 8.32
N GLY A 854 -10.98 -37.45 8.47
CA GLY A 854 -11.94 -36.35 8.66
C GLY A 854 -12.26 -35.98 10.11
N ALA A 855 -11.62 -36.59 11.11
CA ALA A 855 -11.88 -36.32 12.52
C ALA A 855 -11.12 -35.07 13.05
N LYS A 856 -11.77 -34.34 13.96
CA LYS A 856 -11.10 -33.30 14.77
C LYS A 856 -10.43 -33.92 15.99
N VAL A 857 -9.11 -33.95 16.03
CA VAL A 857 -8.37 -34.48 17.19
C VAL A 857 -8.13 -33.38 18.23
N ALA A 858 -8.78 -33.49 19.39
CA ALA A 858 -8.68 -32.54 20.50
C ALA A 858 -7.72 -33.04 21.59
N SER A 859 -7.11 -32.10 22.32
CA SER A 859 -6.17 -32.40 23.40
C SER A 859 -6.83 -32.64 24.76
N SER A 860 -8.11 -32.29 24.91
CA SER A 860 -8.88 -32.42 26.16
C SER A 860 -10.26 -33.03 25.93
N VAL A 861 -10.73 -33.78 26.94
CA VAL A 861 -12.07 -34.40 26.93
C VAL A 861 -13.11 -33.36 27.38
N SER A 862 -14.16 -33.19 26.58
CA SER A 862 -15.28 -32.28 26.81
C SER A 862 -16.62 -32.95 26.46
N LYS A 863 -17.74 -32.27 26.73
CA LYS A 863 -19.08 -32.75 26.29
C LYS A 863 -19.24 -32.83 24.76
N LYS A 864 -18.36 -32.16 24.00
CA LYS A 864 -18.34 -32.19 22.52
C LYS A 864 -17.43 -33.29 21.96
N THR A 865 -16.78 -34.09 22.81
CA THR A 865 -15.93 -35.20 22.39
C THR A 865 -16.80 -36.41 22.07
N ASP A 866 -16.66 -36.97 20.88
CA ASP A 866 -17.44 -38.14 20.44
C ASP A 866 -16.77 -39.46 20.85
N VAL A 867 -15.44 -39.55 20.68
CA VAL A 867 -14.68 -40.77 20.98
C VAL A 867 -13.37 -40.46 21.71
N VAL A 868 -13.04 -41.26 22.70
CA VAL A 868 -11.75 -41.22 23.40
C VAL A 868 -10.99 -42.52 23.16
N VAL A 869 -9.79 -42.41 22.60
CA VAL A 869 -8.87 -43.54 22.44
C VAL A 869 -7.96 -43.57 23.66
N ALA A 870 -8.02 -44.64 24.45
CA ALA A 870 -7.35 -44.77 25.73
C ALA A 870 -6.36 -45.95 25.71
N GLY A 871 -5.07 -45.63 25.65
CA GLY A 871 -3.97 -46.58 25.79
C GLY A 871 -3.55 -46.82 27.23
N GLU A 872 -2.43 -47.52 27.41
CA GLU A 872 -1.84 -47.73 28.74
C GLU A 872 -1.55 -46.38 29.44
N ALA A 873 -1.80 -46.29 30.74
CA ALA A 873 -1.64 -45.06 31.52
C ALA A 873 -2.47 -43.84 31.02
N ALA A 874 -3.65 -44.06 30.44
CA ALA A 874 -4.57 -43.01 29.97
C ALA A 874 -5.05 -41.98 31.02
N GLY A 875 -4.87 -42.28 32.32
CA GLY A 875 -4.95 -41.32 33.42
C GLY A 875 -6.28 -40.55 33.54
N SER A 876 -6.19 -39.27 33.88
CA SER A 876 -7.34 -38.40 34.22
C SER A 876 -8.33 -38.17 33.06
N LYS A 877 -7.90 -38.33 31.80
CA LYS A 877 -8.76 -38.17 30.62
C LYS A 877 -9.71 -39.35 30.43
N LEU A 878 -9.27 -40.57 30.76
CA LEU A 878 -10.12 -41.75 30.77
C LEU A 878 -11.20 -41.63 31.84
N THR A 879 -10.83 -41.21 33.06
CA THR A 879 -11.80 -40.96 34.13
C THR A 879 -12.87 -39.96 33.72
N LYS A 880 -12.45 -38.84 33.12
CA LYS A 880 -13.36 -37.79 32.65
C LYS A 880 -14.27 -38.25 31.50
N ALA A 881 -13.78 -39.14 30.63
CA ALA A 881 -14.59 -39.72 29.56
C ALA A 881 -15.69 -40.63 30.11
N SER A 882 -15.36 -41.46 31.11
CA SER A 882 -16.30 -42.34 31.81
C SER A 882 -17.37 -41.55 32.57
N GLU A 883 -17.01 -40.45 33.25
CA GLU A 883 -17.96 -39.57 33.95
C GLU A 883 -18.97 -38.91 33.00
N LEU A 884 -18.53 -38.59 31.78
CA LEU A 884 -19.35 -37.96 30.74
C LEU A 884 -20.11 -38.97 29.87
N GLY A 885 -19.94 -40.28 30.10
CA GLY A 885 -20.60 -41.34 29.33
C GLY A 885 -20.17 -41.40 27.86
N LEU A 886 -18.95 -40.99 27.55
CA LEU A 886 -18.43 -40.92 26.18
C LEU A 886 -17.95 -42.30 25.70
N LYS A 887 -17.96 -42.52 24.38
CA LYS A 887 -17.43 -43.75 23.78
C LYS A 887 -15.91 -43.82 23.98
N VAL A 888 -15.42 -44.89 24.58
CA VAL A 888 -13.99 -45.16 24.79
C VAL A 888 -13.57 -46.36 23.95
N LEU A 889 -12.45 -46.24 23.24
CA LEU A 889 -11.79 -47.35 22.56
C LEU A 889 -10.44 -47.62 23.23
N ASN A 890 -10.17 -48.88 23.56
CA ASN A 890 -8.82 -49.30 23.97
C ASN A 890 -7.88 -49.43 22.75
N SER A 891 -6.58 -49.67 22.99
CA SER A 891 -5.58 -49.79 21.92
C SER A 891 -5.94 -50.86 20.87
N GLU A 892 -6.43 -52.02 21.28
CA GLU A 892 -6.76 -53.13 20.37
C GLU A 892 -8.02 -52.82 19.54
N GLU A 893 -9.03 -52.20 20.17
CA GLU A 893 -10.26 -51.77 19.50
C GLU A 893 -9.99 -50.63 18.50
N PHE A 894 -9.05 -49.75 18.82
CA PHE A 894 -8.61 -48.69 17.91
C PHE A 894 -7.86 -49.26 16.70
N ASP A 895 -6.97 -50.23 16.90
CA ASP A 895 -6.28 -50.91 15.81
C ASP A 895 -7.25 -51.68 14.90
N ALA A 896 -8.25 -52.36 15.49
CA ALA A 896 -9.30 -53.04 14.74
C ALA A 896 -10.18 -52.05 13.95
N PHE A 897 -10.47 -50.89 14.55
CA PHE A 897 -11.20 -49.80 13.90
C PHE A 897 -10.43 -49.25 12.69
N LEU A 898 -9.13 -49.00 12.82
CA LEU A 898 -8.29 -48.53 11.73
C LEU A 898 -8.20 -49.57 10.59
N LYS A 899 -8.04 -50.86 10.91
CA LYS A 899 -8.01 -51.95 9.92
C LYS A 899 -9.32 -52.12 9.14
N ASN A 900 -10.46 -51.78 9.74
CA ASN A 900 -11.75 -51.87 9.08
C ASN A 900 -12.07 -50.67 8.17
N ILE A 901 -11.44 -49.52 8.42
CA ILE A 901 -11.72 -48.26 7.69
C ILE A 901 -10.67 -47.98 6.61
N LEU A 902 -9.44 -48.42 6.81
CA LEU A 902 -8.39 -48.31 5.81
C LEU A 902 -8.54 -49.45 4.78
N PRO A 903 -8.46 -49.19 3.47
CA PRO A 903 -8.47 -50.25 2.46
C PRO A 903 -7.28 -51.21 2.70
N PRO A 904 -7.42 -52.52 2.38
CA PRO A 904 -6.28 -53.43 2.42
C PRO A 904 -5.20 -52.92 1.45
N ASP A 905 -3.95 -52.81 1.94
CA ASP A 905 -2.80 -52.39 1.15
C ASP A 905 -2.69 -53.24 -0.14
N PRO A 906 -2.39 -52.64 -1.31
CA PRO A 906 -2.23 -53.35 -2.57
C PRO A 906 -1.00 -54.28 -2.63
#